data_AF-A0A3M6HIK1-F1
#
_entry.id   AF-A0A3M6HIK1-F1
#
_cell.length_a   1.000
_cell.length_b   1.000
_cell.length_c   1.000
_cell.angle_alpha   90.00
_cell.angle_beta   90.00
_cell.angle_gamma   90.00
#
_symmetry.space_group_name_H-M   'P 1'
#
loop_
_entity.id
_entity.type
_entity.pdbx_description
1 polymer ?
#
loop_
_entity_poly.entity_id
_entity_poly.type
_entity_poly.pdbx_seq_one_letter_code
_entity_poly.pdbx_strand_id
1 'polypeptide(L)'
;MLRAFEKWLAPFPPDEVPPPPDGLVRFLWACTRGARGYILALALLSAGVSIYEAWLFSFLGQVVDLLSAWKAGDATAMQESSVLWGIGLVLLTSIGLVALRTMVQHQVLAINLPLRLRWDFHRLMLRQSLSFFSDEFSGRVTTKVMQTALSVREVLFTLIEIAPGIGVYFIAIIALAGGFDLKLMLPFIAWIALFGLAMLYFVPRLGKVGQEQANARSSMTGRISDAYTNITTVKLFSHSKREAHFARAAMEDFKLTGFRQMRLVSQFEIVNQVLVVALIMGAGGYALWLWHQGQVGTGAVAAITAMALRVNGMSHWIMWQMTSLFENIGTVQDGMETLTRGPKVQDAPDAAALVTTGGAVTFDNVSFNYNGERQVLDALNLTIRPGEKIGLVGRSGAGKSTLINLLLRFYDVDEGAISIDGQNIAHVTQDSLRSAIGMVTQDTSLLHRSIRENLLYGNPDATDEQLWESIRKARAEEFIPQLSDSEGRTGFDAHVGERGVKLSGDIELFARYAKAPVIAITGSNAKSTVTTLVGEMAVAAGKRVAVGGNLGTPALDLLSDDVELYVMELSSFQLETTDQLNAEVATVLNISEDHMDRYSGLPAYHLAKHRIFRGARQVVVNRQDALSRPLIGEGLPCWTFGLNKPDFHGFGLREENGEKYLAFQFENLMPVRELKVRGAHNQANALAALALGHAVGLPFDAMLASLREFTGLEHRCQWLREHDGVHYYNDSKATNVGAALAAIEGLGSDIDGKLVLIAGGDGKGADFNALRAPVAEHCRAAVLLGRDAELIAQALGDAVTLVRVDTVQAAVEQSARLAQRGDAVLLSPACASLDMFKNYEERGRVFAQAVECLS
;
A
#
# COMPACT_ATOMS: atom_id res chain seq x y z
N MET A 1 32.11 16.76 30.82
CA MET A 1 32.78 17.68 29.86
C MET A 1 32.19 17.56 28.45
N LEU A 2 32.13 16.36 27.84
CA LEU A 2 31.60 16.16 26.47
C LEU A 2 30.14 16.64 26.28
N ARG A 3 29.24 16.33 27.23
CA ARG A 3 27.84 16.83 27.26
C ARG A 3 27.67 18.34 27.09
N ALA A 4 28.67 19.15 27.44
CA ALA A 4 28.59 20.59 27.24
C ALA A 4 28.65 20.95 25.75
N PHE A 5 29.51 20.28 24.98
CA PHE A 5 29.65 20.47 23.54
C PHE A 5 28.46 19.88 22.77
N GLU A 6 27.93 18.74 23.21
CA GLU A 6 26.76 18.09 22.60
C GLU A 6 25.53 19.01 22.54
N LYS A 7 25.41 19.97 23.47
CA LYS A 7 24.31 20.94 23.57
C LYS A 7 24.47 22.19 22.72
N TRP A 8 25.62 22.41 22.08
CA TRP A 8 25.90 23.67 21.37
C TRP A 8 25.07 23.82 20.09
N LEU A 9 24.83 22.72 19.36
CA LEU A 9 23.96 22.73 18.18
C LEU A 9 22.67 21.98 18.49
N ALA A 10 21.55 22.70 18.52
CA ALA A 10 20.25 22.08 18.70
C ALA A 10 19.87 21.21 17.49
N PRO A 11 19.56 19.90 17.69
CA PRO A 11 19.18 19.01 16.61
C PRO A 11 17.74 19.22 16.11
N PHE A 12 16.86 19.87 16.87
CA PHE A 12 15.46 20.06 16.51
C PHE A 12 15.09 21.55 16.56
N PRO A 13 15.32 22.31 15.48
CA PRO A 13 14.93 23.72 15.42
C PRO A 13 13.39 23.89 15.42
N PRO A 14 12.85 24.92 16.08
CA PRO A 14 11.41 25.19 16.15
C PRO A 14 10.85 25.81 14.85
N ASP A 15 11.65 26.65 14.17
CA ASP A 15 11.21 27.39 12.99
C ASP A 15 10.86 26.47 11.81
N GLU A 16 9.93 26.91 10.97
CA GLU A 16 9.65 26.24 9.71
C GLU A 16 10.79 26.43 8.70
N VAL A 17 11.11 25.34 8.00
CA VAL A 17 12.21 25.33 7.04
C VAL A 17 11.64 25.62 5.66
N PRO A 18 12.09 26.70 4.98
CA PRO A 18 11.70 26.91 3.59
C PRO A 18 12.27 25.79 2.72
N PRO A 19 11.59 25.43 1.61
CA PRO A 19 12.09 24.44 0.69
C PRO A 19 13.50 24.83 0.20
N PRO A 20 14.45 23.89 0.18
CA PRO A 20 15.80 24.19 -0.25
C PRO A 20 15.83 24.55 -1.74
N PRO A 21 16.71 25.49 -2.15
CA PRO A 21 16.80 25.91 -3.54
C PRO A 21 17.41 24.84 -4.43
N ASP A 22 17.07 24.87 -5.72
CA ASP A 22 17.70 24.01 -6.72
C ASP A 22 19.19 24.34 -6.93
N GLY A 23 19.95 23.28 -7.21
CA GLY A 23 21.38 23.32 -7.50
C GLY A 23 22.25 22.96 -6.30
N LEU A 24 23.20 22.04 -6.51
CA LEU A 24 24.01 21.40 -5.47
C LEU A 24 24.63 22.37 -4.45
N VAL A 25 25.29 23.44 -4.92
CA VAL A 25 25.98 24.39 -4.03
C VAL A 25 25.00 25.18 -3.18
N ARG A 26 23.88 25.62 -3.77
CA ARG A 26 22.85 26.39 -3.06
C ARG A 26 22.12 25.49 -2.04
N PHE A 27 21.85 24.25 -2.41
CA PHE A 27 21.30 23.23 -1.52
C PHE A 27 22.21 22.96 -0.32
N LEU A 28 23.50 22.67 -0.56
CA LEU A 28 24.48 22.45 0.51
C LEU A 28 24.59 23.66 1.44
N TRP A 29 24.59 24.88 0.88
CA TRP A 29 24.61 26.11 1.68
C TRP A 29 23.34 26.29 2.53
N ALA A 30 22.16 25.95 1.99
CA ALA A 30 20.91 25.97 2.74
C ALA A 30 20.96 24.98 3.92
N CYS A 31 21.51 23.78 3.71
CA CYS A 31 21.72 22.77 4.75
C CYS A 31 22.65 23.21 5.90
N THR A 32 23.45 24.26 5.72
CA THR A 32 24.29 24.80 6.83
C THR A 32 23.53 25.75 7.77
N ARG A 33 22.25 26.07 7.49
CA ARG A 33 21.48 27.04 8.26
C ARG A 33 21.42 26.67 9.75
N GLY A 34 21.81 27.60 10.62
CA GLY A 34 21.89 27.38 12.07
C GLY A 34 23.18 26.68 12.55
N ALA A 35 24.01 26.14 11.65
CA ALA A 35 25.29 25.50 11.99
C ALA A 35 26.53 26.26 11.46
N ARG A 36 26.35 27.34 10.69
CA ARG A 36 27.42 28.10 10.00
C ARG A 36 28.59 28.50 10.89
N GLY A 37 28.33 28.99 12.11
CA GLY A 37 29.38 29.40 13.05
C GLY A 37 30.28 28.24 13.48
N TYR A 38 29.69 27.08 13.77
CA TYR A 38 30.44 25.88 14.14
C TYR A 38 31.20 25.27 12.97
N ILE A 39 30.62 25.34 11.77
CA ILE A 39 31.28 24.95 10.53
C ILE A 39 32.51 25.82 10.25
N LEU A 40 32.39 27.14 10.42
CA LEU A 40 33.53 28.06 10.29
C LEU A 40 34.60 27.77 11.37
N ALA A 41 34.19 27.51 12.62
CA ALA A 41 35.11 27.11 13.67
C ALA A 41 35.86 25.83 13.33
N LEU A 42 35.18 24.81 12.79
CA LEU A 42 35.80 23.58 12.32
C LEU A 42 36.81 23.85 11.19
N ALA A 43 36.47 24.72 10.23
CA ALA A 43 37.36 25.11 9.14
C ALA A 43 38.67 25.72 9.66
N LEU A 44 38.55 26.69 10.58
CA LEU A 44 39.69 27.40 11.17
C LEU A 44 40.57 26.48 12.02
N LEU A 45 39.95 25.63 12.85
CA LEU A 45 40.67 24.68 13.68
C LEU A 45 41.40 23.62 12.84
N SER A 46 40.76 23.13 11.77
CA SER A 46 41.37 22.18 10.84
C SER A 46 42.54 22.81 10.07
N ALA A 47 42.38 24.04 9.57
CA ALA A 47 43.49 24.80 8.98
C ALA A 47 44.64 24.99 9.98
N GLY A 48 44.32 25.31 11.24
CA GLY A 48 45.30 25.41 12.32
C GLY A 48 46.08 24.11 12.54
N VAL A 49 45.40 22.96 12.53
CA VAL A 49 46.06 21.64 12.65
C VAL A 49 47.00 21.40 11.47
N SER A 50 46.57 21.69 10.23
CA SER A 50 47.42 21.52 9.06
C SER A 50 48.67 22.42 9.08
N ILE A 51 48.52 23.68 9.52
CA ILE A 51 49.65 24.61 9.69
C ILE A 51 50.61 24.11 10.78
N TYR A 52 50.07 23.64 11.91
CA TYR A 52 50.85 23.08 12.99
C TYR A 52 51.65 21.82 12.54
N GLU A 53 51.01 20.91 11.81
CA GLU A 53 51.67 19.73 11.26
C GLU A 53 52.79 20.07 10.27
N ALA A 54 52.58 21.07 9.42
CA ALA A 54 53.60 21.60 8.53
C ALA A 54 54.80 22.13 9.33
N TRP A 55 54.54 22.94 10.36
CA TRP A 55 55.57 23.52 11.20
C TRP A 55 56.41 22.47 11.94
N LEU A 56 55.80 21.36 12.38
CA LEU A 56 56.52 20.25 13.03
C LEU A 56 57.65 19.67 12.19
N PHE A 57 57.49 19.60 10.86
CA PHE A 57 58.56 19.09 9.99
C PHE A 57 59.75 20.04 9.90
N SER A 58 59.49 21.34 9.83
CA SER A 58 60.56 22.36 9.90
C SER A 58 61.32 22.24 11.21
N PHE A 59 60.59 22.06 12.30
CA PHE A 59 61.15 21.94 13.64
C PHE A 59 62.01 20.68 13.80
N LEU A 60 61.60 19.54 13.23
CA LEU A 60 62.41 18.31 13.23
C LEU A 60 63.78 18.53 12.55
N GLY A 61 63.83 19.24 11.42
CA GLY A 61 65.09 19.58 10.76
C GLY A 61 66.01 20.39 11.67
N GLN A 62 65.47 21.42 12.32
CA GLN A 62 66.22 22.25 13.28
C GLN A 62 66.76 21.45 14.47
N VAL A 63 65.98 20.49 14.99
CA VAL A 63 66.42 19.62 16.09
C VAL A 63 67.59 18.72 15.65
N VAL A 64 67.56 18.16 14.44
CA VAL A 64 68.65 17.30 13.92
C VAL A 64 69.93 18.10 13.67
N ASP A 65 69.80 19.32 13.16
CA ASP A 65 70.94 20.22 12.96
C ASP A 65 71.56 20.63 14.32
N LEU A 66 70.73 20.92 15.31
CA LEU A 66 71.18 21.26 16.66
C LEU A 66 71.91 20.08 17.34
N LEU A 67 71.40 18.86 17.21
CA LEU A 67 72.07 17.64 17.71
C LEU A 67 73.43 17.44 17.04
N SER A 68 73.54 17.80 15.75
CA SER A 68 74.80 17.73 15.01
C SER A 68 75.82 18.76 15.51
N ALA A 69 75.36 19.97 15.86
CA ALA A 69 76.19 21.01 16.49
C ALA A 69 76.63 20.64 17.92
N TRP A 70 75.75 20.00 18.70
CA TRP A 70 76.10 19.50 20.05
C TRP A 70 77.22 18.46 20.00
N LYS A 71 77.17 17.56 19.01
CA LYS A 71 78.22 16.57 18.78
C LYS A 71 79.56 17.19 18.35
N ALA A 72 79.54 18.37 17.71
CA ALA A 72 80.73 19.13 17.33
C ALA A 72 81.39 19.90 18.50
N GLY A 73 80.72 19.97 19.66
CA GLY A 73 81.24 20.63 20.86
C GLY A 73 80.91 22.13 20.98
N ASP A 74 80.03 22.66 20.11
CA ASP A 74 79.78 24.10 19.97
C ASP A 74 78.64 24.66 20.88
N ALA A 75 78.03 23.84 21.74
CA ALA A 75 76.81 24.24 22.46
C ALA A 75 76.92 24.28 23.99
N THR A 76 76.19 25.22 24.58
CA THR A 76 76.12 25.45 26.04
C THR A 76 74.93 24.73 26.69
N ALA A 77 75.08 24.29 27.95
CA ALA A 77 74.03 23.56 28.70
C ALA A 77 72.69 24.32 28.85
N MET A 78 72.70 25.66 28.79
CA MET A 78 71.47 26.50 28.78
C MET A 78 70.66 26.34 27.49
N GLN A 79 71.33 26.04 26.38
CA GLN A 79 70.73 25.86 25.05
C GLN A 79 69.98 24.51 24.98
N GLU A 80 70.49 23.47 25.65
CA GLU A 80 69.85 22.15 25.73
C GLU A 80 68.48 22.17 26.42
N SER A 81 68.39 22.81 27.60
CA SER A 81 67.14 22.87 28.36
C SER A 81 66.06 23.65 27.62
N SER A 82 66.42 24.77 26.97
CA SER A 82 65.47 25.60 26.21
C SER A 82 64.83 24.86 25.03
N VAL A 83 65.59 24.00 24.36
CA VAL A 83 65.13 23.24 23.20
C VAL A 83 64.22 22.08 23.63
N LEU A 84 64.54 21.40 24.73
CA LEU A 84 63.68 20.35 25.29
C LEU A 84 62.33 20.92 25.78
N TRP A 85 62.32 22.09 26.41
CA TRP A 85 61.09 22.80 26.76
C TRP A 85 60.32 23.28 25.54
N GLY A 86 61.01 23.73 24.50
CA GLY A 86 60.42 24.04 23.20
C GLY A 86 59.71 22.83 22.59
N ILE A 87 60.38 21.68 22.51
CA ILE A 87 59.79 20.41 22.04
C ILE A 87 58.55 20.06 22.87
N GLY A 88 58.65 20.14 24.21
CA GLY A 88 57.54 19.86 25.12
C GLY A 88 56.33 20.77 24.90
N LEU A 89 56.54 22.09 24.78
CA LEU A 89 55.48 23.06 24.56
C LEU A 89 54.79 22.85 23.21
N VAL A 90 55.57 22.56 22.16
CA VAL A 90 55.05 22.26 20.82
C VAL A 90 54.13 21.04 20.87
N LEU A 91 54.62 19.91 21.41
CA LEU A 91 53.84 18.69 21.54
C LEU A 91 52.59 18.85 22.41
N LEU A 92 52.65 19.64 23.49
CA LEU A 92 51.48 19.90 24.33
C LEU A 92 50.43 20.79 23.62
N THR A 93 50.87 21.77 22.83
CA THR A 93 49.97 22.66 22.08
C THR A 93 49.13 21.88 21.07
N SER A 94 49.69 20.83 20.45
CA SER A 94 48.92 19.98 19.53
C SER A 94 47.77 19.27 20.20
N ILE A 95 47.94 18.85 21.45
CA ILE A 95 46.89 18.14 22.20
C ILE A 95 45.67 19.05 22.34
N GLY A 96 45.86 20.30 22.74
CA GLY A 96 44.77 21.26 22.89
C GLY A 96 44.06 21.57 21.57
N LEU A 97 44.82 21.84 20.52
CA LEU A 97 44.29 22.17 19.20
C LEU A 97 43.52 20.99 18.58
N VAL A 98 44.12 19.79 18.60
CA VAL A 98 43.48 18.56 18.09
C VAL A 98 42.26 18.21 18.93
N ALA A 99 42.34 18.34 20.26
CA ALA A 99 41.19 18.09 21.13
C ALA A 99 40.03 19.03 20.79
N LEU A 100 40.28 20.34 20.69
CA LEU A 100 39.22 21.31 20.39
C LEU A 100 38.60 21.07 19.00
N ARG A 101 39.42 20.86 17.96
CA ARG A 101 38.94 20.47 16.63
C ARG A 101 38.07 19.22 16.71
N THR A 102 38.55 18.18 17.39
CA THR A 102 37.85 16.89 17.54
C THR A 102 36.53 17.05 18.28
N MET A 103 36.46 17.92 19.30
CA MET A 103 35.22 18.21 20.01
C MET A 103 34.20 18.91 19.11
N VAL A 104 34.61 19.92 18.35
CA VAL A 104 33.72 20.60 17.39
C VAL A 104 33.24 19.63 16.30
N GLN A 105 34.15 18.85 15.72
CA GLN A 105 33.84 17.89 14.67
C GLN A 105 32.87 16.81 15.17
N HIS A 106 33.21 16.09 16.24
CA HIS A 106 32.47 14.90 16.65
C HIS A 106 31.33 15.17 17.63
N GLN A 107 31.51 16.07 18.61
CA GLN A 107 30.50 16.30 19.65
C GLN A 107 29.49 17.37 19.24
N VAL A 108 29.93 18.43 18.54
CA VAL A 108 29.01 19.50 18.10
C VAL A 108 28.32 19.14 16.79
N LEU A 109 29.06 18.70 15.77
CA LEU A 109 28.56 18.58 14.40
C LEU A 109 28.18 17.16 13.96
N ALA A 110 29.01 16.14 14.22
CA ALA A 110 28.89 14.84 13.55
C ALA A 110 27.54 14.13 13.76
N ILE A 111 26.91 14.32 14.92
CA ILE A 111 25.58 13.77 15.25
C ILE A 111 24.47 14.81 15.05
N ASN A 112 24.65 16.03 15.57
CA ASN A 112 23.57 17.01 15.59
C ASN A 112 23.27 17.59 14.20
N LEU A 113 24.26 17.78 13.33
CA LEU A 113 24.04 18.30 11.98
C LEU A 113 23.17 17.35 11.13
N PRO A 114 23.50 16.06 10.94
CA PRO A 114 22.64 15.16 10.16
C PRO A 114 21.29 14.93 10.83
N LEU A 115 21.20 14.92 12.17
CA LEU A 115 19.91 14.78 12.87
C LEU A 115 19.00 15.99 12.61
N ARG A 116 19.56 17.20 12.62
CA ARG A 116 18.87 18.42 12.24
C ARG A 116 18.39 18.40 10.80
N LEU A 117 19.24 17.99 9.87
CA LEU A 117 18.85 17.83 8.47
C LEU A 117 17.72 16.79 8.31
N ARG A 118 17.78 15.66 9.02
CA ARG A 118 16.71 14.66 9.00
C ARG A 118 15.40 15.21 9.53
N TRP A 119 15.44 15.98 10.61
CA TRP A 119 14.27 16.65 11.17
C TRP A 119 13.64 17.62 10.16
N ASP A 120 14.47 18.48 9.57
CA ASP A 120 14.06 19.47 8.58
C ASP A 120 13.49 18.80 7.32
N PHE A 121 14.18 17.80 6.77
CA PHE A 121 13.72 17.03 5.62
C PHE A 121 12.45 16.24 5.92
N HIS A 122 12.32 15.63 7.11
CA HIS A 122 11.11 14.92 7.50
C HIS A 122 9.89 15.86 7.54
N ARG A 123 10.03 17.05 8.14
CA ARG A 123 8.97 18.07 8.16
C ARG A 123 8.60 18.57 6.76
N LEU A 124 9.56 18.68 5.86
CA LEU A 124 9.30 18.99 4.44
C LEU A 124 8.51 17.87 3.76
N MET A 125 8.83 16.60 4.03
CA MET A 125 8.11 15.45 3.47
C MET A 125 6.68 15.32 4.01
N LEU A 126 6.44 15.62 5.29
CA LEU A 126 5.08 15.63 5.86
C LEU A 126 4.14 16.64 5.18
N ARG A 127 4.67 17.65 4.48
CA ARG A 127 3.89 18.66 3.74
C ARG A 127 3.59 18.24 2.30
N GLN A 128 4.14 17.12 1.82
CA GLN A 128 3.94 16.69 0.44
C GLN A 128 2.50 16.22 0.21
N SER A 129 2.04 16.38 -1.03
CA SER A 129 0.70 15.96 -1.44
C SER A 129 0.53 14.43 -1.40
N LEU A 130 -0.71 13.95 -1.30
CA LEU A 130 -1.02 12.52 -1.40
C LEU A 130 -0.52 11.91 -2.71
N SER A 131 -0.56 12.67 -3.81
CA SER A 131 -0.04 12.23 -5.11
C SER A 131 1.45 11.87 -5.07
N PHE A 132 2.25 12.64 -4.33
CA PHE A 132 3.68 12.37 -4.17
C PHE A 132 3.92 11.01 -3.49
N PHE A 133 3.15 10.69 -2.44
CA PHE A 133 3.26 9.40 -1.75
C PHE A 133 2.63 8.23 -2.52
N SER A 134 1.75 8.51 -3.46
CA SER A 134 1.19 7.50 -4.36
C SER A 134 2.19 7.14 -5.47
N ASP A 135 2.94 8.15 -5.95
CA ASP A 135 3.94 7.99 -7.01
C ASP A 135 5.29 7.45 -6.47
N GLU A 136 5.67 7.80 -5.24
CA GLU A 136 6.92 7.38 -4.59
C GLU A 136 6.68 6.37 -3.47
N PHE A 137 7.27 5.17 -3.57
CA PHE A 137 7.21 4.16 -2.52
C PHE A 137 7.72 4.73 -1.17
N SER A 138 6.95 4.57 -0.10
CA SER A 138 7.26 5.12 1.24
C SER A 138 8.65 4.73 1.78
N GLY A 139 9.10 3.50 1.49
CA GLY A 139 10.45 3.04 1.83
C GLY A 139 11.57 3.81 1.12
N ARG A 140 11.34 4.21 -0.14
CA ARG A 140 12.30 5.01 -0.92
C ARG A 140 12.39 6.43 -0.36
N VAL A 141 11.25 7.06 -0.05
CA VAL A 141 11.22 8.40 0.57
C VAL A 141 12.00 8.41 1.89
N THR A 142 11.77 7.39 2.73
CA THR A 142 12.49 7.24 4.01
C THR A 142 13.99 7.11 3.79
N THR A 143 14.41 6.28 2.83
CA THR A 143 15.83 6.09 2.49
C THR A 143 16.47 7.40 2.01
N LYS A 144 15.79 8.14 1.12
CA LYS A 144 16.25 9.43 0.61
C LYS A 144 16.46 10.43 1.75
N VAL A 145 15.49 10.61 2.66
CA VAL A 145 15.64 11.51 3.83
C VAL A 145 16.83 11.11 4.70
N MET A 146 16.96 9.82 5.03
CA MET A 146 17.95 9.33 5.98
C MET A 146 19.39 9.36 5.45
N GLN A 147 19.57 9.01 4.17
CA GLN A 147 20.88 8.95 3.51
C GLN A 147 21.37 10.34 3.10
N THR A 148 20.49 11.17 2.52
CA THR A 148 20.88 12.52 2.06
C THR A 148 21.46 13.35 3.19
N ALA A 149 20.86 13.30 4.39
CA ALA A 149 21.37 14.03 5.54
C ALA A 149 22.80 13.61 5.95
N LEU A 150 23.12 12.31 5.87
CA LEU A 150 24.48 11.83 6.12
C LEU A 150 25.43 12.24 5.02
N SER A 151 25.04 12.10 3.76
CA SER A 151 25.88 12.47 2.62
C SER A 151 26.15 13.97 2.56
N VAL A 152 25.20 14.83 2.93
CA VAL A 152 25.44 16.27 3.09
C VAL A 152 26.52 16.53 4.14
N ARG A 153 26.45 15.86 5.31
CA ARG A 153 27.48 15.98 6.34
C ARG A 153 28.85 15.59 5.81
N GLU A 154 28.96 14.43 5.15
CA GLU A 154 30.23 13.96 4.58
C GLU A 154 30.79 14.97 3.58
N VAL A 155 29.98 15.44 2.63
CA VAL A 155 30.40 16.46 1.64
C VAL A 155 30.91 17.72 2.33
N LEU A 156 30.19 18.23 3.33
CA LEU A 156 30.60 19.42 4.08
C LEU A 156 31.92 19.18 4.81
N PHE A 157 32.07 18.07 5.53
CA PHE A 157 33.30 17.75 6.25
C PHE A 157 34.48 17.62 5.30
N THR A 158 34.33 16.90 4.18
CA THR A 158 35.41 16.77 3.20
C THR A 158 35.80 18.12 2.59
N LEU A 159 34.85 18.98 2.22
CA LEU A 159 35.17 20.29 1.62
C LEU A 159 35.79 21.28 2.60
N ILE A 160 35.42 21.21 3.89
CA ILE A 160 35.84 22.18 4.91
C ILE A 160 37.15 21.79 5.60
N GLU A 161 37.38 20.49 5.77
CA GLU A 161 38.52 19.97 6.52
C GLU A 161 39.58 19.38 5.60
N ILE A 162 39.16 18.52 4.67
CA ILE A 162 40.07 17.66 3.92
C ILE A 162 40.67 18.43 2.73
N ALA A 163 39.84 19.09 1.93
CA ALA A 163 40.32 19.79 0.74
C ALA A 163 41.34 20.91 1.05
N PRO A 164 41.11 21.80 2.05
CA PRO A 164 42.11 22.80 2.43
C PRO A 164 43.34 22.19 3.09
N GLY A 165 43.16 21.17 3.95
CA GLY A 165 44.25 20.52 4.66
C GLY A 165 45.26 19.85 3.72
N ILE A 166 44.77 19.17 2.67
CA ILE A 166 45.62 18.58 1.62
C ILE A 166 46.45 19.67 0.91
N GLY A 167 45.81 20.79 0.55
CA GLY A 167 46.47 21.91 -0.11
C GLY A 167 47.58 22.52 0.76
N VAL A 168 47.27 22.84 2.02
CA VAL A 168 48.24 23.38 2.99
C VAL A 168 49.40 22.40 3.19
N TYR A 169 49.11 21.11 3.33
CA TYR A 169 50.13 20.09 3.53
C TYR A 169 51.12 19.98 2.35
N PHE A 170 50.64 19.92 1.11
CA PHE A 170 51.52 19.83 -0.05
C PHE A 170 52.31 21.11 -0.28
N ILE A 171 51.67 22.28 -0.12
CA ILE A 171 52.36 23.57 -0.18
C ILE A 171 53.46 23.64 0.88
N ALA A 172 53.18 23.19 2.10
CA ALA A 172 54.16 23.16 3.18
C ALA A 172 55.33 22.22 2.87
N ILE A 173 55.09 20.99 2.39
CA ILE A 173 56.18 20.08 2.03
C ILE A 173 57.08 20.68 0.95
N ILE A 174 56.49 21.27 -0.08
CA ILE A 174 57.26 21.92 -1.15
C ILE A 174 58.06 23.10 -0.59
N ALA A 175 57.43 23.96 0.21
CA ALA A 175 58.09 25.13 0.80
C ALA A 175 59.24 24.72 1.74
N LEU A 176 59.04 23.69 2.56
CA LEU A 176 60.07 23.17 3.46
C LEU A 176 61.23 22.52 2.71
N ALA A 177 60.95 21.76 1.65
CA ALA A 177 62.00 21.22 0.78
C ALA A 177 62.84 22.35 0.15
N GLY A 178 62.18 23.40 -0.33
CA GLY A 178 62.84 24.59 -0.88
C GLY A 178 63.63 25.40 0.14
N GLY A 179 63.25 25.33 1.42
CA GLY A 179 63.99 25.93 2.53
C GLY A 179 65.36 25.28 2.77
N PHE A 180 65.57 24.04 2.35
CA PHE A 180 66.88 23.38 2.35
C PHE A 180 67.68 23.70 1.08
N ASP A 181 67.07 23.48 -0.09
CA ASP A 181 67.60 23.88 -1.40
C ASP A 181 66.45 23.94 -2.41
N LEU A 182 66.40 24.99 -3.25
CA LEU A 182 65.32 25.17 -4.23
C LEU A 182 65.17 23.99 -5.20
N LYS A 183 66.25 23.26 -5.51
CA LYS A 183 66.22 22.11 -6.42
C LYS A 183 65.54 20.90 -5.77
N LEU A 184 65.50 20.80 -4.44
CA LEU A 184 64.79 19.73 -3.72
C LEU A 184 63.28 19.82 -3.83
N MET A 185 62.73 20.95 -4.31
CA MET A 185 61.30 21.08 -4.62
C MET A 185 60.89 20.24 -5.84
N LEU A 186 61.81 20.01 -6.79
CA LEU A 186 61.50 19.42 -8.10
C LEU A 186 60.90 18.01 -8.00
N PRO A 187 61.45 17.06 -7.21
CA PRO A 187 60.86 15.73 -7.07
C PRO A 187 59.43 15.76 -6.50
N PHE A 188 59.16 16.64 -5.53
CA PHE A 188 57.83 16.78 -4.93
C PHE A 188 56.82 17.41 -5.90
N ILE A 189 57.22 18.45 -6.64
CA ILE A 189 56.36 19.08 -7.66
C ILE A 189 56.04 18.08 -8.76
N ALA A 190 57.04 17.34 -9.25
CA ALA A 190 56.85 16.31 -10.27
C ALA A 190 55.90 15.20 -9.76
N TRP A 191 56.07 14.75 -8.52
CA TRP A 191 55.18 13.76 -7.91
C TRP A 191 53.75 14.30 -7.79
N ILE A 192 53.54 15.54 -7.31
CA ILE A 192 52.21 16.15 -7.19
C ILE A 192 51.53 16.26 -8.56
N ALA A 193 52.28 16.63 -9.61
CA ALA A 193 51.74 16.71 -10.97
C ALA A 193 51.30 15.33 -11.49
N LEU A 194 52.15 14.30 -11.33
CA LEU A 194 51.83 12.93 -11.75
C LEU A 194 50.70 12.31 -10.94
N PHE A 195 50.67 12.56 -9.63
CA PHE A 195 49.61 12.12 -8.73
C PHE A 195 48.28 12.82 -9.09
N GLY A 196 48.30 14.12 -9.37
CA GLY A 196 47.14 14.87 -9.85
C GLY A 196 46.59 14.32 -11.17
N LEU A 197 47.46 13.98 -12.13
CA LEU A 197 47.06 13.30 -13.37
C LEU A 197 46.43 11.93 -13.11
N ALA A 198 47.01 11.14 -12.20
CA ALA A 198 46.42 9.87 -11.78
C ALA A 198 45.03 10.09 -11.14
N MET A 199 44.88 11.09 -10.28
CA MET A 199 43.58 11.43 -9.68
C MET A 199 42.54 11.84 -10.73
N LEU A 200 42.90 12.71 -11.69
CA LEU A 200 42.02 13.12 -12.79
C LEU A 200 41.56 11.94 -13.65
N TYR A 201 42.37 10.88 -13.74
CA TYR A 201 42.00 9.66 -14.44
C TYR A 201 41.13 8.72 -13.59
N PHE A 202 41.56 8.39 -12.37
CA PHE A 202 40.93 7.36 -11.54
C PHE A 202 39.69 7.86 -10.80
N VAL A 203 39.71 9.05 -10.20
CA VAL A 203 38.62 9.53 -9.33
C VAL A 203 37.28 9.63 -10.08
N PRO A 204 37.17 10.27 -11.26
CA PRO A 204 35.88 10.40 -11.94
C PRO A 204 35.31 9.05 -12.39
N ARG A 205 36.18 8.12 -12.81
CA ARG A 205 35.79 6.76 -13.22
C ARG A 205 35.31 5.96 -12.02
N LEU A 206 36.03 6.06 -10.91
CA LEU A 206 35.69 5.37 -9.67
C LEU A 206 34.37 5.90 -9.09
N GLY A 207 34.15 7.22 -9.13
CA GLY A 207 32.87 7.82 -8.76
C GLY A 207 31.69 7.35 -9.62
N LYS A 208 31.87 7.27 -10.95
CA LYS A 208 30.83 6.73 -11.86
C LYS A 208 30.50 5.27 -11.56
N VAL A 209 31.52 4.43 -11.41
CA VAL A 209 31.32 3.00 -11.09
C VAL A 209 30.77 2.80 -9.67
N GLY A 210 31.16 3.65 -8.72
CA GLY A 210 30.62 3.68 -7.36
C GLY A 210 29.12 4.00 -7.37
N GLN A 211 28.67 4.98 -8.17
CA GLN A 211 27.24 5.26 -8.36
C GLN A 211 26.49 4.07 -8.98
N GLU A 212 27.05 3.44 -10.03
CA GLU A 212 26.48 2.23 -10.64
C GLU A 212 26.34 1.08 -9.61
N GLN A 213 27.36 0.89 -8.78
CA GLN A 213 27.35 -0.10 -7.71
C GLN A 213 26.34 0.23 -6.60
N ALA A 214 26.20 1.50 -6.20
CA ALA A 214 25.22 1.94 -5.21
C ALA A 214 23.78 1.69 -5.72
N ASN A 215 23.51 1.95 -7.00
CA ASN A 215 22.24 1.63 -7.63
C ASN A 215 21.99 0.10 -7.66
N ALA A 216 22.99 -0.70 -8.03
CA ALA A 216 22.88 -2.17 -8.00
C ALA A 216 22.65 -2.70 -6.58
N ARG A 217 23.30 -2.10 -5.56
CA ARG A 217 23.08 -2.40 -4.14
C ARG A 217 21.66 -2.08 -3.72
N SER A 218 21.15 -0.91 -4.09
CA SER A 218 19.75 -0.50 -3.82
C SER A 218 18.77 -1.48 -4.45
N SER A 219 18.97 -1.88 -5.72
CA SER A 219 18.14 -2.88 -6.37
C SER A 219 18.21 -4.25 -5.70
N MET A 220 19.39 -4.70 -5.27
CA MET A 220 19.57 -5.96 -4.55
C MET A 220 18.83 -5.93 -3.20
N THR A 221 19.03 -4.87 -2.40
CA THR A 221 18.30 -4.69 -1.13
C THR A 221 16.81 -4.60 -1.35
N GLY A 222 16.36 -3.88 -2.40
CA GLY A 222 14.96 -3.75 -2.76
C GLY A 222 14.29 -5.10 -3.06
N ARG A 223 14.89 -5.94 -3.92
CA ARG A 223 14.34 -7.27 -4.23
C ARG A 223 14.29 -8.20 -3.01
N ILE A 224 15.32 -8.17 -2.17
CA ILE A 224 15.34 -8.97 -0.93
C ILE A 224 14.26 -8.48 0.03
N SER A 225 14.13 -7.16 0.19
CA SER A 225 13.11 -6.55 1.04
C SER A 225 11.70 -6.89 0.54
N ASP A 226 11.46 -6.81 -0.77
CA ASP A 226 10.16 -7.13 -1.38
C ASP A 226 9.74 -8.58 -1.06
N ALA A 227 10.65 -9.54 -1.23
CA ALA A 227 10.40 -10.94 -0.88
C ALA A 227 10.06 -11.14 0.61
N TYR A 228 10.64 -10.35 1.52
CA TYR A 228 10.37 -10.43 2.96
C TYR A 228 9.11 -9.69 3.38
N THR A 229 8.83 -8.53 2.79
CA THR A 229 7.58 -7.79 2.96
C THR A 229 6.40 -8.65 2.47
N ASN A 230 6.60 -9.39 1.38
CA ASN A 230 5.60 -10.28 0.78
C ASN A 230 5.85 -11.76 1.09
N ILE A 231 6.47 -12.07 2.25
CA ILE A 231 6.91 -13.44 2.58
C ILE A 231 5.76 -14.45 2.59
N THR A 232 4.56 -14.01 2.99
CA THR A 232 3.35 -14.84 2.99
C THR A 232 3.04 -15.34 1.58
N THR A 233 3.11 -14.48 0.56
CA THR A 233 2.89 -14.87 -0.84
C THR A 233 3.95 -15.86 -1.31
N VAL A 234 5.23 -15.60 -1.03
CA VAL A 234 6.34 -16.51 -1.41
C VAL A 234 6.15 -17.90 -0.78
N LYS A 235 5.70 -17.96 0.48
CA LYS A 235 5.44 -19.21 1.20
C LYS A 235 4.21 -19.95 0.66
N LEU A 236 3.13 -19.25 0.37
CA LEU A 236 1.89 -19.85 -0.13
C LEU A 236 2.06 -20.52 -1.49
N PHE A 237 2.89 -19.96 -2.37
CA PHE A 237 3.12 -20.52 -3.71
C PHE A 237 4.34 -21.46 -3.82
N SER A 238 4.99 -21.79 -2.70
CA SER A 238 6.16 -22.70 -2.65
C SER A 238 7.28 -22.35 -3.66
N HIS A 239 7.39 -21.07 -4.04
CA HIS A 239 8.31 -20.57 -5.06
C HIS A 239 9.68 -20.15 -4.52
N SER A 240 10.04 -20.59 -3.31
CA SER A 240 11.30 -20.22 -2.64
C SER A 240 12.55 -20.36 -3.53
N LYS A 241 12.61 -21.37 -4.41
CA LYS A 241 13.72 -21.55 -5.37
C LYS A 241 13.74 -20.50 -6.48
N ARG A 242 12.56 -20.12 -7.00
CA ARG A 242 12.41 -19.09 -8.04
C ARG A 242 12.75 -17.71 -7.46
N GLU A 243 12.28 -17.45 -6.25
CA GLU A 243 12.60 -16.21 -5.52
C GLU A 243 14.10 -16.10 -5.23
N ALA A 244 14.73 -17.19 -4.77
CA ALA A 244 16.17 -17.24 -4.59
C ALA A 244 16.95 -16.97 -5.89
N HIS A 245 16.46 -17.46 -7.04
CA HIS A 245 17.08 -17.18 -8.34
C HIS A 245 16.92 -15.71 -8.75
N PHE A 246 15.74 -15.12 -8.52
CA PHE A 246 15.47 -13.71 -8.78
C PHE A 246 16.34 -12.77 -7.93
N ALA A 247 16.53 -13.10 -6.65
CA ALA A 247 17.46 -12.41 -5.77
C ALA A 247 18.92 -12.60 -6.21
N ARG A 248 19.30 -13.83 -6.59
CA ARG A 248 20.66 -14.14 -7.08
C ARG A 248 21.05 -13.28 -8.29
N ALA A 249 20.15 -13.04 -9.23
CA ALA A 249 20.43 -12.19 -10.39
C ALA A 249 20.85 -10.76 -9.98
N ALA A 250 20.21 -10.17 -8.96
CA ALA A 250 20.60 -8.86 -8.44
C ALA A 250 21.94 -8.90 -7.66
N MET A 251 22.19 -9.98 -6.92
CA MET A 251 23.49 -10.19 -6.27
C MET A 251 24.62 -10.35 -7.29
N GLU A 252 24.37 -10.98 -8.43
CA GLU A 252 25.36 -11.13 -9.51
C GLU A 252 25.68 -9.79 -10.17
N ASP A 253 24.69 -8.92 -10.39
CA ASP A 253 24.91 -7.57 -10.91
C ASP A 253 25.72 -6.69 -9.94
N PHE A 254 25.36 -6.72 -8.64
CA PHE A 254 26.15 -6.06 -7.59
C PHE A 254 27.59 -6.58 -7.53
N LYS A 255 27.80 -7.90 -7.68
CA LYS A 255 29.13 -8.50 -7.72
C LYS A 255 29.95 -8.00 -8.91
N LEU A 256 29.36 -7.93 -10.11
CA LEU A 256 30.06 -7.50 -11.32
C LEU A 256 30.46 -6.01 -11.27
N THR A 257 29.56 -5.15 -10.80
CA THR A 257 29.85 -3.72 -10.57
C THR A 257 30.93 -3.55 -9.50
N GLY A 258 30.86 -4.31 -8.40
CA GLY A 258 31.89 -4.33 -7.36
C GLY A 258 33.28 -4.74 -7.89
N PHE A 259 33.38 -5.77 -8.74
CA PHE A 259 34.66 -6.11 -9.35
C PHE A 259 35.21 -5.03 -10.29
N ARG A 260 34.35 -4.30 -11.02
CA ARG A 260 34.81 -3.17 -11.84
C ARG A 260 35.39 -2.05 -10.96
N GLN A 261 34.74 -1.75 -9.85
CA GLN A 261 35.21 -0.76 -8.88
C GLN A 261 36.57 -1.19 -8.29
N MET A 262 36.67 -2.41 -7.77
CA MET A 262 37.90 -2.91 -7.13
C MET A 262 39.07 -3.00 -8.12
N ARG A 263 38.82 -3.28 -9.40
CA ARG A 263 39.89 -3.22 -10.43
C ARG A 263 40.48 -1.82 -10.57
N LEU A 264 39.66 -0.78 -10.56
CA LEU A 264 40.13 0.62 -10.60
C LEU A 264 40.89 0.97 -9.32
N VAL A 265 40.40 0.55 -8.15
CA VAL A 265 41.09 0.74 -6.87
C VAL A 265 42.48 0.08 -6.89
N SER A 266 42.57 -1.20 -7.27
CA SER A 266 43.85 -1.90 -7.34
C SER A 266 44.81 -1.28 -8.34
N GLN A 267 44.34 -0.87 -9.53
CA GLN A 267 45.17 -0.17 -10.51
C GLN A 267 45.70 1.15 -9.95
N PHE A 268 44.86 1.92 -9.27
CA PHE A 268 45.28 3.15 -8.63
C PHE A 268 46.32 2.87 -7.53
N GLU A 269 46.10 1.90 -6.65
CA GLU A 269 47.05 1.60 -5.57
C GLU A 269 48.42 1.20 -6.13
N ILE A 270 48.46 0.40 -7.20
CA ILE A 270 49.71 0.04 -7.87
C ILE A 270 50.39 1.29 -8.45
N VAL A 271 49.66 2.14 -9.18
CA VAL A 271 50.20 3.38 -9.76
C VAL A 271 50.70 4.32 -8.65
N ASN A 272 49.93 4.49 -7.58
CA ASN A 272 50.28 5.33 -6.44
C ASN A 272 51.54 4.81 -5.74
N GLN A 273 51.64 3.50 -5.51
CA GLN A 273 52.82 2.90 -4.90
C GLN A 273 54.07 3.11 -5.77
N VAL A 274 53.94 2.99 -7.10
CA VAL A 274 55.03 3.28 -8.05
C VAL A 274 55.45 4.75 -7.93
N LEU A 275 54.50 5.69 -7.91
CA LEU A 275 54.79 7.12 -7.77
C LEU A 275 55.49 7.42 -6.44
N VAL A 276 55.01 6.86 -5.33
CA VAL A 276 55.60 7.07 -4.00
C VAL A 276 57.03 6.50 -3.92
N VAL A 277 57.26 5.29 -4.43
CA VAL A 277 58.62 4.71 -4.46
C VAL A 277 59.54 5.55 -5.34
N ALA A 278 59.06 6.05 -6.49
CA ALA A 278 59.81 6.97 -7.34
C ALA A 278 60.13 8.30 -6.63
N LEU A 279 59.21 8.84 -5.83
CA LEU A 279 59.45 10.04 -5.02
C LEU A 279 60.51 9.78 -3.94
N ILE A 280 60.43 8.66 -3.22
CA ILE A 280 61.41 8.33 -2.17
C ILE A 280 62.81 8.18 -2.78
N MET A 281 62.94 7.44 -3.87
CA MET A 281 64.23 7.27 -4.57
C MET A 281 64.73 8.59 -5.17
N GLY A 282 63.84 9.36 -5.81
CA GLY A 282 64.17 10.62 -6.46
C GLY A 282 64.56 11.71 -5.45
N ALA A 283 63.70 11.98 -4.47
CA ALA A 283 63.94 13.01 -3.46
C ALA A 283 65.05 12.62 -2.48
N GLY A 284 65.04 11.38 -1.97
CA GLY A 284 66.06 10.89 -1.05
C GLY A 284 67.43 10.74 -1.73
N GLY A 285 67.47 10.19 -2.95
CA GLY A 285 68.69 10.07 -3.74
C GLY A 285 69.27 11.44 -4.13
N TYR A 286 68.42 12.38 -4.52
CA TYR A 286 68.86 13.75 -4.85
C TYR A 286 69.36 14.51 -3.61
N ALA A 287 68.69 14.36 -2.46
CA ALA A 287 69.16 14.93 -1.19
C ALA A 287 70.52 14.35 -0.77
N LEU A 288 70.72 13.02 -0.90
CA LEU A 288 72.01 12.36 -0.64
C LEU A 288 73.12 12.87 -1.57
N TRP A 289 72.80 13.11 -2.85
CA TRP A 289 73.74 13.66 -3.82
C TRP A 289 74.14 15.10 -3.47
N LEU A 290 73.18 15.96 -3.11
CA LEU A 290 73.47 17.33 -2.65
C LEU A 290 74.29 17.35 -1.36
N TRP A 291 74.01 16.42 -0.44
CA TRP A 291 74.78 16.26 0.79
C TRP A 291 76.23 15.83 0.51
N HIS A 292 76.44 14.89 -0.42
CA HIS A 292 77.77 14.49 -0.85
C HIS A 292 78.58 15.65 -1.45
N GLN A 293 77.92 16.61 -2.09
CA GLN A 293 78.54 17.85 -2.61
C GLN A 293 78.72 18.95 -1.55
N GLY A 294 78.30 18.72 -0.31
CA GLY A 294 78.34 19.71 0.76
C GLY A 294 77.33 20.86 0.60
N GLN A 295 76.33 20.73 -0.29
CA GLN A 295 75.31 21.77 -0.52
C GLN A 295 74.20 21.77 0.54
N VAL A 296 73.94 20.62 1.17
CA VAL A 296 72.95 20.47 2.24
C VAL A 296 73.51 19.63 3.39
N GLY A 297 72.98 19.80 4.60
CA GLY A 297 73.36 19.04 5.79
C GLY A 297 72.73 17.65 5.87
N THR A 298 73.19 16.82 6.80
CA THR A 298 72.60 15.49 7.10
C THR A 298 71.14 15.60 7.57
N GLY A 299 70.78 16.70 8.24
CA GLY A 299 69.40 17.02 8.64
C GLY A 299 68.45 17.16 7.44
N ALA A 300 68.91 17.75 6.33
CA ALA A 300 68.11 17.87 5.11
C ALA A 300 67.79 16.50 4.50
N VAL A 301 68.76 15.58 4.45
CA VAL A 301 68.54 14.21 3.95
C VAL A 301 67.49 13.48 4.79
N ALA A 302 67.59 13.57 6.12
CA ALA A 302 66.63 12.96 7.03
C ALA A 302 65.23 13.56 6.88
N ALA A 303 65.13 14.89 6.81
CA ALA A 303 63.86 15.61 6.65
C ALA A 303 63.18 15.29 5.31
N ILE A 304 63.91 15.34 4.19
CA ILE A 304 63.38 15.04 2.85
C ILE A 304 62.90 13.58 2.76
N THR A 305 63.66 12.64 3.32
CA THR A 305 63.27 11.22 3.36
C THR A 305 62.01 11.01 4.21
N ALA A 306 61.92 11.66 5.38
CA ALA A 306 60.74 11.59 6.23
C ALA A 306 59.50 12.22 5.57
N MET A 307 59.67 13.35 4.87
CA MET A 307 58.60 13.99 4.09
C MET A 307 58.10 13.08 2.97
N ALA A 308 59.02 12.46 2.20
CA ALA A 308 58.67 11.52 1.13
C ALA A 308 57.93 10.27 1.67
N LEU A 309 58.35 9.74 2.82
CA LEU A 309 57.66 8.63 3.48
C LEU A 309 56.26 9.01 3.97
N ARG A 310 56.08 10.22 4.52
CA ARG A 310 54.76 10.66 5.01
C ARG A 310 53.76 10.89 3.88
N VAL A 311 54.22 11.25 2.68
CA VAL A 311 53.38 11.33 1.47
C VAL A 311 52.73 9.98 1.14
N ASN A 312 53.39 8.84 1.42
CA ASN A 312 52.82 7.51 1.21
C ASN A 312 51.46 7.36 1.89
N GLY A 313 51.41 7.50 3.22
CA GLY A 313 50.18 7.29 3.98
C GLY A 313 49.05 8.25 3.61
N MET A 314 49.37 9.50 3.30
CA MET A 314 48.36 10.49 2.91
C MET A 314 47.80 10.24 1.51
N SER A 315 48.63 9.83 0.54
CA SER A 315 48.18 9.60 -0.84
C SER A 315 47.08 8.53 -0.96
N HIS A 316 47.20 7.43 -0.19
CA HIS A 316 46.16 6.40 -0.09
C HIS A 316 44.87 6.96 0.51
N TRP A 317 44.98 7.70 1.61
CA TRP A 317 43.82 8.30 2.28
C TRP A 317 43.09 9.31 1.39
N ILE A 318 43.82 10.17 0.67
CA ILE A 318 43.25 11.20 -0.23
C ILE A 318 42.34 10.58 -1.29
N MET A 319 42.73 9.45 -1.89
CA MET A 319 41.92 8.79 -2.92
C MET A 319 40.56 8.33 -2.37
N TRP A 320 40.55 7.65 -1.23
CA TRP A 320 39.32 7.19 -0.60
C TRP A 320 38.41 8.35 -0.20
N GLN A 321 38.99 9.45 0.28
CA GLN A 321 38.22 10.67 0.58
C GLN A 321 37.60 11.29 -0.67
N MET A 322 38.34 11.38 -1.77
CA MET A 322 37.78 11.91 -3.02
C MET A 322 36.71 11.00 -3.60
N THR A 323 36.90 9.69 -3.53
CA THR A 323 35.88 8.73 -3.98
C THR A 323 34.60 8.86 -3.17
N SER A 324 34.72 8.87 -1.84
CA SER A 324 33.62 9.11 -0.91
C SER A 324 32.92 10.44 -1.18
N LEU A 325 33.67 11.51 -1.49
CA LEU A 325 33.10 12.81 -1.84
C LEU A 325 32.18 12.71 -3.07
N PHE A 326 32.62 12.07 -4.15
CA PHE A 326 31.80 11.94 -5.36
C PHE A 326 30.57 11.03 -5.15
N GLU A 327 30.72 9.92 -4.43
CA GLU A 327 29.59 9.04 -4.07
C GLU A 327 28.54 9.78 -3.21
N ASN A 328 29.00 10.57 -2.24
CA ASN A 328 28.11 11.37 -1.41
C ASN A 328 27.49 12.53 -2.20
N ILE A 329 28.20 13.17 -3.12
CA ILE A 329 27.61 14.17 -4.03
C ILE A 329 26.49 13.54 -4.87
N GLY A 330 26.71 12.36 -5.44
CA GLY A 330 25.67 11.65 -6.21
C GLY A 330 24.44 11.32 -5.36
N THR A 331 24.64 10.88 -4.11
CA THR A 331 23.55 10.65 -3.15
C THR A 331 22.82 11.94 -2.78
N VAL A 332 23.53 13.06 -2.60
CA VAL A 332 22.93 14.37 -2.35
C VAL A 332 22.10 14.83 -3.54
N GLN A 333 22.58 14.63 -4.77
CA GLN A 333 21.84 14.99 -5.99
C GLN A 333 20.54 14.18 -6.14
N ASP A 334 20.59 12.86 -5.91
CA ASP A 334 19.40 11.99 -5.93
C ASP A 334 18.37 12.39 -4.86
N GLY A 335 18.84 12.68 -3.65
CA GLY A 335 18.00 13.19 -2.57
C GLY A 335 17.39 14.56 -2.87
N MET A 336 18.19 15.47 -3.43
CA MET A 336 17.78 16.83 -3.76
C MET A 336 16.60 16.86 -4.72
N GLU A 337 16.58 16.00 -5.75
CA GLU A 337 15.45 15.93 -6.70
C GLU A 337 14.10 15.69 -6.01
N THR A 338 14.12 15.03 -4.84
CA THR A 338 12.91 14.75 -4.06
C THR A 338 12.63 15.82 -3.02
N LEU A 339 13.68 16.34 -2.38
CA LEU A 339 13.58 17.31 -1.29
C LEU A 339 13.33 18.75 -1.76
N THR A 340 13.64 19.11 -3.01
CA THR A 340 13.39 20.45 -3.56
C THR A 340 12.02 20.57 -4.25
N ARG A 341 11.35 19.46 -4.55
CA ARG A 341 9.98 19.49 -5.12
C ARG A 341 9.00 20.04 -4.09
N GLY A 342 8.36 21.16 -4.42
CA GLY A 342 7.30 21.72 -3.60
C GLY A 342 6.03 20.86 -3.62
N PRO A 343 5.15 20.99 -2.60
CA PRO A 343 3.83 20.38 -2.65
C PRO A 343 3.05 20.88 -3.88
N LYS A 344 2.34 19.98 -4.58
CA LYS A 344 1.47 20.35 -5.71
C LYS A 344 0.31 21.25 -5.29
N VAL A 345 -0.24 21.03 -4.10
CA VAL A 345 -1.31 21.83 -3.49
C VAL A 345 -0.72 22.66 -2.36
N GLN A 346 -0.85 23.98 -2.45
CA GLN A 346 -0.34 24.92 -1.45
C GLN A 346 -1.44 25.88 -1.01
N ASP A 347 -1.34 26.33 0.25
CA ASP A 347 -2.19 27.38 0.76
C ASP A 347 -1.83 28.70 0.08
N ALA A 348 -2.85 29.51 -0.24
CA ALA A 348 -2.61 30.87 -0.69
C ALA A 348 -1.86 31.66 0.42
N PRO A 349 -0.98 32.62 0.07
CA PRO A 349 -0.22 33.39 1.07
C PRO A 349 -1.09 34.11 2.12
N ASP A 350 -2.34 34.40 1.76
CA ASP A 350 -3.37 35.09 2.53
C ASP A 350 -4.54 34.17 2.94
N ALA A 351 -4.36 32.85 2.88
CA ALA A 351 -5.40 31.89 3.22
C ALA A 351 -5.86 32.03 4.68
N ALA A 352 -7.17 32.19 4.89
CA ALA A 352 -7.77 32.30 6.21
C ALA A 352 -8.10 30.93 6.81
N ALA A 353 -8.33 30.85 8.12
CA ALA A 353 -8.90 29.64 8.72
C ALA A 353 -10.38 29.50 8.31
N LEU A 354 -10.80 28.29 7.92
CA LEU A 354 -12.20 27.98 7.60
C LEU A 354 -13.09 28.16 8.83
N VAL A 355 -14.19 28.91 8.69
CA VAL A 355 -15.20 29.09 9.74
C VAL A 355 -16.45 28.28 9.42
N THR A 356 -16.78 27.27 10.22
CA THR A 356 -17.97 26.44 10.01
C THR A 356 -19.17 26.97 10.80
N THR A 357 -20.31 27.17 10.13
CA THR A 357 -21.59 27.59 10.74
C THR A 357 -22.70 26.54 10.58
N GLY A 358 -22.62 25.69 9.55
CA GLY A 358 -23.57 24.59 9.32
C GLY A 358 -23.04 23.45 8.46
N GLY A 359 -21.93 23.64 7.75
CA GLY A 359 -21.31 22.61 6.91
C GLY A 359 -22.02 22.38 5.57
N ALA A 360 -22.64 23.43 5.00
CA ALA A 360 -23.19 23.37 3.65
C ALA A 360 -22.05 23.20 2.63
N VAL A 361 -22.13 22.20 1.75
CA VAL A 361 -21.08 21.94 0.74
C VAL A 361 -21.63 22.22 -0.65
N THR A 362 -20.89 22.97 -1.48
CA THR A 362 -21.27 23.25 -2.87
C THR A 362 -20.10 22.95 -3.80
N PHE A 363 -20.35 22.11 -4.80
CA PHE A 363 -19.53 21.93 -5.99
C PHE A 363 -20.21 22.74 -7.09
N ASP A 364 -19.52 23.74 -7.63
CA ASP A 364 -20.00 24.64 -8.67
C ASP A 364 -19.15 24.45 -9.94
N ASN A 365 -19.77 23.87 -10.96
CA ASN A 365 -19.17 23.59 -12.26
C ASN A 365 -17.78 22.91 -12.21
N VAL A 366 -17.62 21.90 -11.35
CA VAL A 366 -16.31 21.29 -11.06
C VAL A 366 -15.89 20.31 -12.17
N SER A 367 -14.75 20.61 -12.80
CA SER A 367 -14.07 19.71 -13.74
C SER A 367 -12.71 19.28 -13.18
N PHE A 368 -12.37 18.00 -13.34
CA PHE A 368 -11.14 17.45 -12.79
C PHE A 368 -10.62 16.23 -13.56
N ASN A 369 -9.30 16.18 -13.76
CA ASN A 369 -8.56 15.03 -14.26
C ASN A 369 -7.39 14.64 -13.34
N TYR A 370 -6.97 13.36 -13.39
CA TYR A 370 -5.68 12.95 -12.83
C TYR A 370 -4.61 12.99 -13.93
N ASN A 371 -3.62 13.87 -13.78
CA ASN A 371 -2.40 13.92 -14.60
C ASN A 371 -2.62 13.96 -16.13
N GLY A 372 -3.76 14.44 -16.62
CA GLY A 372 -4.05 14.66 -18.05
C GLY A 372 -4.44 13.42 -18.87
N GLU A 373 -4.62 12.24 -18.26
CA GLU A 373 -4.89 11.00 -19.01
C GLU A 373 -6.39 10.77 -19.28
N ARG A 374 -7.26 11.17 -18.35
CA ARG A 374 -8.71 11.01 -18.47
C ARG A 374 -9.46 11.99 -17.57
N GLN A 375 -10.44 12.70 -18.14
CA GLN A 375 -11.35 13.55 -17.37
C GLN A 375 -12.26 12.66 -16.51
N VAL A 376 -12.24 12.89 -15.19
CA VAL A 376 -12.98 12.09 -14.21
C VAL A 376 -14.29 12.78 -13.84
N LEU A 377 -14.24 14.10 -13.64
CA LEU A 377 -15.40 14.95 -13.42
C LEU A 377 -15.46 16.02 -14.52
N ASP A 378 -16.66 16.27 -15.02
CA ASP A 378 -16.94 17.24 -16.07
C ASP A 378 -18.14 18.09 -15.66
N ALA A 379 -17.90 19.38 -15.40
CA ALA A 379 -18.93 20.38 -15.03
C ALA A 379 -19.88 19.92 -13.90
N LEU A 380 -19.35 19.24 -12.88
CA LEU A 380 -20.16 18.71 -11.78
C LEU A 380 -20.75 19.84 -10.92
N ASN A 381 -22.08 19.81 -10.75
CA ASN A 381 -22.81 20.68 -9.85
C ASN A 381 -23.50 19.86 -8.76
N LEU A 382 -23.19 20.13 -7.50
CA LEU A 382 -23.75 19.41 -6.35
C LEU A 382 -23.84 20.35 -5.15
N THR A 383 -25.01 20.42 -4.52
CA THR A 383 -25.21 21.17 -3.26
C THR A 383 -25.71 20.22 -2.18
N ILE A 384 -25.03 20.20 -1.04
CA ILE A 384 -25.35 19.41 0.15
C ILE A 384 -25.70 20.37 1.27
N ARG A 385 -26.91 20.25 1.82
CA ARG A 385 -27.40 21.14 2.88
C ARG A 385 -26.85 20.72 4.26
N PRO A 386 -26.78 21.65 5.22
CA PRO A 386 -26.44 21.33 6.61
C PRO A 386 -27.27 20.17 7.17
N GLY A 387 -26.59 19.15 7.71
CA GLY A 387 -27.22 17.97 8.32
C GLY A 387 -27.82 16.96 7.32
N GLU A 388 -27.75 17.22 6.02
CA GLU A 388 -28.23 16.31 4.98
C GLU A 388 -27.34 15.05 4.90
N LYS A 389 -27.98 13.87 4.82
CA LYS A 389 -27.29 12.59 4.63
C LYS A 389 -27.45 12.15 3.18
N ILE A 390 -26.36 12.11 2.44
CA ILE A 390 -26.35 11.74 1.03
C ILE A 390 -25.68 10.38 0.82
N GLY A 391 -26.16 9.61 -0.16
CA GLY A 391 -25.52 8.38 -0.64
C GLY A 391 -25.03 8.55 -2.06
N LEU A 392 -23.72 8.42 -2.28
CA LEU A 392 -23.11 8.51 -3.62
C LEU A 392 -23.05 7.12 -4.27
N VAL A 393 -23.79 6.92 -5.35
CA VAL A 393 -23.89 5.65 -6.09
C VAL A 393 -23.43 5.82 -7.53
N GLY A 394 -22.76 4.80 -8.07
CA GLY A 394 -22.25 4.81 -9.44
C GLY A 394 -21.29 3.65 -9.70
N ARG A 395 -21.05 3.34 -10.98
CA ARG A 395 -20.09 2.29 -11.39
C ARG A 395 -18.67 2.58 -10.89
N SER A 396 -17.80 1.58 -10.88
CA SER A 396 -16.37 1.81 -10.59
C SER A 396 -15.78 2.80 -11.61
N GLY A 397 -14.90 3.69 -11.14
CA GLY A 397 -14.33 4.76 -11.95
C GLY A 397 -15.25 5.97 -12.20
N ALA A 398 -16.49 5.99 -11.70
CA ALA A 398 -17.42 7.12 -11.87
C ALA A 398 -17.07 8.38 -11.03
N GLY A 399 -15.86 8.48 -10.46
CA GLY A 399 -15.42 9.66 -9.72
C GLY A 399 -15.88 9.78 -8.25
N LYS A 400 -16.51 8.74 -7.67
CA LYS A 400 -17.00 8.76 -6.28
C LYS A 400 -15.92 9.12 -5.25
N SER A 401 -14.80 8.40 -5.26
CA SER A 401 -13.67 8.66 -4.36
C SER A 401 -12.96 9.97 -4.70
N THR A 402 -12.96 10.36 -5.98
CA THR A 402 -12.41 11.63 -6.46
C THR A 402 -13.14 12.81 -5.85
N LEU A 403 -14.47 12.77 -5.77
CA LEU A 403 -15.29 13.81 -5.15
C LEU A 403 -14.88 14.05 -3.69
N ILE A 404 -14.68 12.98 -2.91
CA ILE A 404 -14.23 13.06 -1.52
C ILE A 404 -12.80 13.63 -1.43
N ASN A 405 -11.91 13.17 -2.31
CA ASN A 405 -10.52 13.65 -2.35
C ASN A 405 -10.43 15.15 -2.68
N LEU A 406 -11.31 15.66 -3.55
CA LEU A 406 -11.40 17.08 -3.89
C LEU A 406 -11.99 17.90 -2.75
N LEU A 407 -13.01 17.38 -2.04
CA LEU A 407 -13.59 18.05 -0.86
C LEU A 407 -12.55 18.24 0.26
N LEU A 408 -11.69 17.25 0.48
CA LEU A 408 -10.55 17.32 1.42
C LEU A 408 -9.34 18.09 0.87
N ARG A 409 -9.47 18.62 -0.36
CA ARG A 409 -8.43 19.34 -1.11
C ARG A 409 -7.09 18.60 -1.12
N PHE A 410 -7.13 17.29 -1.43
CA PHE A 410 -5.91 16.54 -1.75
C PHE A 410 -5.41 16.85 -3.17
N TYR A 411 -6.30 17.36 -4.01
CA TYR A 411 -6.05 17.88 -5.35
C TYR A 411 -6.80 19.19 -5.50
N ASP A 412 -6.24 20.14 -6.25
CA ASP A 412 -6.99 21.31 -6.72
C ASP A 412 -7.81 20.93 -7.97
N VAL A 413 -8.92 21.63 -8.20
CA VAL A 413 -9.78 21.43 -9.37
C VAL A 413 -9.19 22.08 -10.62
N ASP A 414 -9.47 21.55 -11.81
CA ASP A 414 -9.04 22.15 -13.08
C ASP A 414 -9.90 23.38 -13.42
N GLU A 415 -11.22 23.25 -13.27
CA GLU A 415 -12.21 24.31 -13.43
C GLU A 415 -13.31 24.20 -12.37
N GLY A 416 -14.00 25.32 -12.12
CA GLY A 416 -15.07 25.42 -11.12
C GLY A 416 -14.56 25.74 -9.71
N ALA A 417 -15.42 25.55 -8.71
CA ALA A 417 -15.08 25.79 -7.31
C ALA A 417 -15.79 24.84 -6.37
N ILE A 418 -15.15 24.55 -5.24
CA ILE A 418 -15.75 23.82 -4.12
C ILE A 418 -15.80 24.75 -2.92
N SER A 419 -16.94 24.85 -2.27
CA SER A 419 -17.16 25.77 -1.14
C SER A 419 -17.80 25.06 0.04
N ILE A 420 -17.38 25.44 1.25
CA ILE A 420 -18.02 25.04 2.52
C ILE A 420 -18.55 26.30 3.22
N ASP A 421 -19.84 26.33 3.52
CA ASP A 421 -20.53 27.51 4.08
C ASP A 421 -20.25 28.80 3.28
N GLY A 422 -20.18 28.67 1.94
CA GLY A 422 -19.90 29.77 1.02
C GLY A 422 -18.42 30.19 0.92
N GLN A 423 -17.52 29.60 1.72
CA GLN A 423 -16.08 29.84 1.63
C GLN A 423 -15.45 28.85 0.66
N ASN A 424 -14.79 29.35 -0.39
CA ASN A 424 -14.05 28.51 -1.34
C ASN A 424 -12.86 27.84 -0.64
N ILE A 425 -12.78 26.52 -0.74
CA ILE A 425 -11.76 25.71 -0.06
C ILE A 425 -10.32 26.00 -0.56
N ALA A 426 -10.18 26.60 -1.74
CA ALA A 426 -8.88 27.03 -2.28
C ALA A 426 -8.26 28.22 -1.51
N HIS A 427 -9.08 29.02 -0.84
CA HIS A 427 -8.68 30.25 -0.13
C HIS A 427 -8.64 30.11 1.39
N VAL A 428 -8.85 28.90 1.90
CA VAL A 428 -8.68 28.59 3.33
C VAL A 428 -7.47 27.70 3.55
N THR A 429 -6.93 27.72 4.77
CA THR A 429 -5.79 26.86 5.13
C THR A 429 -6.21 25.39 5.10
N GLN A 430 -5.36 24.52 4.53
CA GLN A 430 -5.63 23.09 4.44
C GLN A 430 -5.87 22.43 5.80
N ASP A 431 -5.14 22.86 6.83
CA ASP A 431 -5.27 22.32 8.18
C ASP A 431 -6.66 22.64 8.76
N SER A 432 -7.14 23.88 8.61
CA SER A 432 -8.48 24.26 9.07
C SER A 432 -9.58 23.49 8.33
N LEU A 433 -9.44 23.29 7.02
CA LEU A 433 -10.38 22.52 6.20
C LEU A 433 -10.48 21.07 6.66
N ARG A 434 -9.34 20.39 6.85
CA ARG A 434 -9.30 18.97 7.23
C ARG A 434 -9.72 18.76 8.68
N SER A 435 -9.43 19.71 9.58
CA SER A 435 -9.93 19.66 10.96
C SER A 435 -11.46 19.75 11.05
N ALA A 436 -12.11 20.37 10.07
CA ALA A 436 -13.56 20.52 9.99
C ALA A 436 -14.27 19.30 9.41
N ILE A 437 -13.54 18.33 8.83
CA ILE A 437 -14.10 17.18 8.11
C ILE A 437 -13.61 15.88 8.74
N GLY A 438 -14.55 15.11 9.32
CA GLY A 438 -14.28 13.72 9.73
C GLY A 438 -14.36 12.77 8.52
N MET A 439 -13.28 12.03 8.25
CA MET A 439 -13.24 11.02 7.19
C MET A 439 -13.06 9.63 7.79
N VAL A 440 -13.89 8.67 7.38
CA VAL A 440 -13.68 7.24 7.63
C VAL A 440 -13.35 6.59 6.30
N THR A 441 -12.12 6.07 6.18
CA THR A 441 -11.63 5.41 4.96
C THR A 441 -12.10 3.97 4.86
N GLN A 442 -12.11 3.42 3.65
CA GLN A 442 -12.46 2.01 3.41
C GLN A 442 -11.45 1.06 4.06
N ASP A 443 -10.16 1.34 3.92
CA ASP A 443 -9.09 0.64 4.63
C ASP A 443 -8.75 1.42 5.90
N THR A 444 -9.03 0.82 7.06
CA THR A 444 -8.72 1.42 8.35
C THR A 444 -7.25 1.12 8.70
N SER A 445 -6.42 2.16 8.68
CA SER A 445 -5.01 2.06 9.08
C SER A 445 -4.83 2.66 10.47
N LEU A 446 -4.34 1.87 11.41
CA LEU A 446 -3.94 2.34 12.74
C LEU A 446 -2.43 2.49 12.79
N LEU A 447 -1.97 3.59 13.40
CA LEU A 447 -0.56 3.82 13.66
C LEU A 447 -0.06 2.80 14.70
N HIS A 448 1.18 2.35 14.55
CA HIS A 448 1.78 1.40 15.49
C HIS A 448 2.16 2.07 16.83
N ARG A 449 1.13 2.33 17.63
CA ARG A 449 1.11 3.11 18.86
C ARG A 449 -0.03 2.62 19.75
N SER A 450 -0.20 3.20 20.94
CA SER A 450 -1.30 2.87 21.84
C SER A 450 -2.67 3.19 21.20
N ILE A 451 -3.73 2.49 21.65
CA ILE A 451 -5.11 2.83 21.28
C ILE A 451 -5.42 4.29 21.60
N ARG A 452 -4.97 4.77 22.77
CA ARG A 452 -5.13 6.17 23.20
C ARG A 452 -4.55 7.15 22.19
N GLU A 453 -3.31 6.94 21.76
CA GLU A 453 -2.65 7.83 20.79
C GLU A 453 -3.32 7.81 19.42
N ASN A 454 -3.89 6.67 19.00
CA ASN A 454 -4.66 6.60 17.76
C ASN A 454 -5.98 7.38 17.86
N LEU A 455 -6.66 7.31 19.01
CA LEU A 455 -7.92 8.06 19.23
C LEU A 455 -7.67 9.57 19.37
N LEU A 456 -6.63 9.96 20.13
CA LEU A 456 -6.22 11.36 20.29
C LEU A 456 -5.58 11.93 19.01
N TYR A 457 -5.30 11.12 18.00
CA TYR A 457 -4.80 11.62 16.71
C TYR A 457 -5.78 12.60 16.04
N GLY A 458 -7.09 12.38 16.20
CA GLY A 458 -8.12 13.27 15.65
C GLY A 458 -8.27 14.59 16.42
N ASN A 459 -7.98 14.58 17.73
CA ASN A 459 -7.94 15.77 18.56
C ASN A 459 -6.95 15.55 19.73
N PRO A 460 -5.70 16.04 19.61
CA PRO A 460 -4.65 15.82 20.61
C PRO A 460 -4.98 16.41 21.99
N ASP A 461 -5.83 17.43 22.03
CA ASP A 461 -6.21 18.16 23.25
C ASP A 461 -7.52 17.63 23.87
N ALA A 462 -8.06 16.52 23.36
CA ALA A 462 -9.31 15.96 23.87
C ALA A 462 -9.17 15.48 25.32
N THR A 463 -10.15 15.81 26.16
CA THR A 463 -10.18 15.34 27.56
C THR A 463 -10.52 13.85 27.63
N ASP A 464 -10.22 13.21 28.76
CA ASP A 464 -10.59 11.81 28.99
C ASP A 464 -12.11 11.60 28.87
N GLU A 465 -12.94 12.56 29.29
CA GLU A 465 -14.39 12.49 29.15
C GLU A 465 -14.83 12.49 27.68
N GLN A 466 -14.23 13.36 26.85
CA GLN A 466 -14.51 13.42 25.41
C GLN A 466 -14.05 12.14 24.71
N LEU A 467 -12.90 11.61 25.10
CA LEU A 467 -12.39 10.33 24.64
C LEU A 467 -13.40 9.21 24.93
N TRP A 468 -13.85 9.09 26.19
CA TRP A 468 -14.87 8.10 26.56
C TRP A 468 -16.20 8.30 25.84
N GLU A 469 -16.67 9.54 25.66
CA GLU A 469 -17.90 9.81 24.93
C GLU A 469 -17.81 9.34 23.47
N SER A 470 -16.69 9.59 22.79
CA SER A 470 -16.45 9.12 21.43
C SER A 470 -16.50 7.59 21.33
N ILE A 471 -15.97 6.90 22.34
CA ILE A 471 -15.95 5.43 22.44
C ILE A 471 -17.37 4.88 22.65
N ARG A 472 -18.20 5.53 23.47
CA ARG A 472 -19.61 5.12 23.64
C ARG A 472 -20.39 5.28 22.34
N LYS A 473 -20.21 6.41 21.65
CA LYS A 473 -20.83 6.67 20.33
C LYS A 473 -20.39 5.65 19.29
N ALA A 474 -19.12 5.22 19.34
CA ALA A 474 -18.56 4.19 18.48
C ALA A 474 -18.83 2.74 18.94
N ARG A 475 -19.52 2.55 20.07
CA ARG A 475 -19.79 1.23 20.69
C ARG A 475 -18.53 0.41 20.97
N ALA A 476 -17.43 1.09 21.32
CA ALA A 476 -16.12 0.46 21.56
C ALA A 476 -15.80 0.26 23.07
N GLU A 477 -16.71 0.66 23.95
CA GLU A 477 -16.52 0.67 25.41
C GLU A 477 -16.37 -0.72 26.04
N GLU A 478 -16.93 -1.75 25.39
CA GLU A 478 -16.92 -3.12 25.91
C GLU A 478 -15.61 -3.85 25.58
N PHE A 479 -15.02 -3.61 24.39
CA PHE A 479 -13.86 -4.37 23.93
C PHE A 479 -12.52 -3.69 24.23
N ILE A 480 -12.43 -2.35 24.21
CA ILE A 480 -11.17 -1.65 24.45
C ILE A 480 -10.53 -2.08 25.77
N PRO A 481 -11.25 -2.12 26.92
CA PRO A 481 -10.68 -2.55 28.20
C PRO A 481 -10.14 -3.99 28.21
N GLN A 482 -10.58 -4.84 27.27
CA GLN A 482 -10.17 -6.24 27.16
C GLN A 482 -8.92 -6.44 26.29
N LEU A 483 -8.46 -5.39 25.59
CA LEU A 483 -7.27 -5.46 24.75
C LEU A 483 -6.03 -5.69 25.61
N SER A 484 -5.13 -6.55 25.12
CA SER A 484 -3.83 -6.81 25.72
C SER A 484 -2.81 -7.12 24.62
N ASP A 485 -1.63 -6.49 24.65
CA ASP A 485 -0.56 -6.73 23.69
C ASP A 485 0.51 -7.71 24.20
N SER A 486 1.45 -8.08 23.32
CA SER A 486 2.51 -9.05 23.63
C SER A 486 3.52 -8.57 24.68
N GLU A 487 3.52 -7.28 25.01
CA GLU A 487 4.35 -6.70 26.06
C GLU A 487 3.57 -6.46 27.37
N GLY A 488 2.31 -6.95 27.44
CA GLY A 488 1.48 -6.93 28.64
C GLY A 488 0.74 -5.62 28.90
N ARG A 489 0.72 -4.69 27.94
CA ARG A 489 -0.06 -3.44 28.04
C ARG A 489 -1.53 -3.74 27.76
N THR A 490 -2.43 -3.10 28.51
CA THR A 490 -3.86 -3.38 28.43
C THR A 490 -4.69 -2.13 28.14
N GLY A 491 -5.93 -2.35 27.69
CA GLY A 491 -6.88 -1.27 27.51
C GLY A 491 -6.42 -0.24 26.47
N PHE A 492 -6.40 1.02 26.91
CA PHE A 492 -5.94 2.16 26.11
C PHE A 492 -4.45 2.16 25.80
N ASP A 493 -3.65 1.53 26.66
CA ASP A 493 -2.20 1.51 26.54
C ASP A 493 -1.71 0.34 25.68
N ALA A 494 -2.60 -0.59 25.33
CA ALA A 494 -2.30 -1.66 24.40
C ALA A 494 -1.94 -1.08 23.02
N HIS A 495 -0.83 -1.54 22.44
CA HIS A 495 -0.42 -1.10 21.11
C HIS A 495 -1.16 -1.88 20.01
N VAL A 496 -1.51 -1.19 18.92
CA VAL A 496 -2.16 -1.75 17.72
C VAL A 496 -1.29 -1.57 16.48
N GLY A 497 -1.74 -2.03 15.30
CA GLY A 497 -1.00 -1.96 14.03
C GLY A 497 -0.24 -3.25 13.70
N GLU A 498 0.67 -3.22 12.72
CA GLU A 498 1.35 -4.41 12.16
C GLU A 498 2.04 -5.33 13.19
N ARG A 499 2.42 -4.80 14.36
CA ARG A 499 3.06 -5.54 15.46
C ARG A 499 2.29 -5.47 16.79
N GLY A 500 1.08 -4.89 16.79
CA GLY A 500 0.23 -4.74 17.97
C GLY A 500 -0.92 -5.74 18.00
N VAL A 501 -1.92 -5.50 18.85
CA VAL A 501 -3.16 -6.29 18.91
C VAL A 501 -3.85 -6.26 17.55
N LYS A 502 -4.08 -7.43 16.96
CA LYS A 502 -4.82 -7.57 15.71
C LYS A 502 -6.32 -7.41 15.99
N LEU A 503 -6.95 -6.47 15.31
CA LEU A 503 -8.41 -6.32 15.34
C LEU A 503 -9.04 -7.43 14.48
N SER A 504 -10.08 -8.07 15.02
CA SER A 504 -10.80 -9.18 14.37
C SER A 504 -12.06 -8.69 13.66
N GLY A 505 -12.37 -9.26 12.50
CA GLY A 505 -13.65 -9.04 11.81
C GLY A 505 -14.83 -9.69 12.54
N ASP A 506 -16.05 -9.30 12.17
CA ASP A 506 -17.30 -9.84 12.71
C ASP A 506 -17.42 -11.37 12.55
N ILE A 507 -17.05 -11.91 11.39
CA ILE A 507 -17.07 -13.35 11.13
C ILE A 507 -16.01 -14.09 11.94
N GLU A 508 -14.84 -13.47 12.16
CA GLU A 508 -13.80 -14.03 13.03
C GLU A 508 -14.28 -14.11 14.49
N LEU A 509 -15.01 -13.08 14.96
CA LEU A 509 -15.65 -13.11 16.27
C LEU A 509 -16.76 -14.18 16.31
N PHE A 510 -17.64 -14.23 15.30
CA PHE A 510 -18.67 -15.27 15.20
C PHE A 510 -18.07 -16.67 15.29
N ALA A 511 -17.03 -16.97 14.52
CA ALA A 511 -16.37 -18.28 14.51
C ALA A 511 -15.80 -18.69 15.89
N ARG A 512 -15.42 -17.72 16.72
CA ARG A 512 -14.92 -17.97 18.09
C ARG A 512 -16.03 -18.27 19.09
N TYR A 513 -17.21 -17.67 18.92
CA TYR A 513 -18.31 -17.78 19.88
C TYR A 513 -19.41 -18.75 19.43
N ALA A 514 -19.46 -19.14 18.15
CA ALA A 514 -20.40 -20.13 17.64
C ALA A 514 -20.13 -21.49 18.29
N LYS A 515 -21.08 -21.97 19.10
CA LYS A 515 -20.98 -23.26 19.81
C LYS A 515 -21.55 -24.45 19.03
N ALA A 516 -22.28 -24.18 17.94
CA ALA A 516 -22.90 -25.19 17.10
C ALA A 516 -22.20 -25.30 15.73
N PRO A 517 -22.36 -26.43 15.01
CA PRO A 517 -21.79 -26.61 13.68
C PRO A 517 -22.18 -25.49 12.71
N VAL A 518 -21.24 -25.10 11.85
CA VAL A 518 -21.43 -24.03 10.86
C VAL A 518 -21.39 -24.61 9.44
N ILE A 519 -22.45 -24.38 8.67
CA ILE A 519 -22.47 -24.53 7.22
C ILE A 519 -22.07 -23.20 6.61
N ALA A 520 -20.98 -23.16 5.85
CA ALA A 520 -20.44 -21.94 5.27
C ALA A 520 -20.57 -21.94 3.75
N ILE A 521 -21.26 -20.93 3.20
CA ILE A 521 -21.60 -20.84 1.79
C ILE A 521 -21.09 -19.53 1.22
N THR A 522 -20.22 -19.61 0.21
CA THR A 522 -19.84 -18.46 -0.63
C THR A 522 -19.92 -18.80 -2.11
N GLY A 523 -19.74 -17.80 -2.96
CA GLY A 523 -19.83 -17.91 -4.41
C GLY A 523 -19.99 -16.54 -5.04
N SER A 524 -19.96 -16.47 -6.36
CA SER A 524 -20.32 -15.24 -7.09
C SER A 524 -21.84 -15.15 -7.14
N ASN A 525 -22.49 -16.24 -7.54
CA ASN A 525 -23.95 -16.34 -7.68
C ASN A 525 -24.57 -17.40 -6.76
N ALA A 526 -25.89 -17.34 -6.61
CA ALA A 526 -26.76 -18.31 -5.93
C ALA A 526 -26.58 -18.50 -4.41
N LYS A 527 -25.65 -17.77 -3.78
CA LYS A 527 -25.39 -17.82 -2.33
C LYS A 527 -26.68 -17.81 -1.50
N SER A 528 -27.50 -16.78 -1.68
CA SER A 528 -28.71 -16.59 -0.87
C SER A 528 -29.72 -17.71 -1.06
N THR A 529 -29.88 -18.20 -2.29
CA THR A 529 -30.82 -19.28 -2.60
C THR A 529 -30.40 -20.57 -1.90
N VAL A 530 -29.13 -20.95 -2.00
CA VAL A 530 -28.61 -22.16 -1.35
C VAL A 530 -28.63 -22.03 0.16
N THR A 531 -28.24 -20.86 0.71
CA THR A 531 -28.26 -20.59 2.15
C THR A 531 -29.67 -20.71 2.72
N THR A 532 -30.68 -20.08 2.10
CA THR A 532 -32.08 -20.19 2.54
C THR A 532 -32.58 -21.63 2.44
N LEU A 533 -32.33 -22.30 1.32
CA LEU A 533 -32.80 -23.66 1.10
C LEU A 533 -32.22 -24.64 2.13
N VAL A 534 -30.92 -24.55 2.44
CA VAL A 534 -30.30 -25.37 3.50
C VAL A 534 -30.88 -25.06 4.87
N GLY A 535 -31.20 -23.78 5.14
CA GLY A 535 -31.92 -23.37 6.33
C GLY A 535 -33.29 -24.05 6.47
N GLU A 536 -34.11 -23.99 5.42
CA GLU A 536 -35.44 -24.63 5.38
C GLU A 536 -35.34 -26.15 5.53
N MET A 537 -34.36 -26.79 4.88
CA MET A 537 -34.07 -28.21 5.03
C MET A 537 -33.74 -28.58 6.48
N ALA A 538 -32.97 -27.76 7.17
CA ALA A 538 -32.61 -27.97 8.57
C ALA A 538 -33.84 -27.80 9.50
N VAL A 539 -34.69 -26.80 9.25
CA VAL A 539 -35.97 -26.62 9.98
C VAL A 539 -36.87 -27.84 9.78
N ALA A 540 -37.04 -28.31 8.53
CA ALA A 540 -37.85 -29.49 8.22
C ALA A 540 -37.31 -30.77 8.87
N ALA A 541 -35.99 -30.86 9.09
CA ALA A 541 -35.34 -31.91 9.85
C ALA A 541 -35.45 -31.74 11.38
N GLY A 542 -36.18 -30.75 11.87
CA GLY A 542 -36.42 -30.50 13.29
C GLY A 542 -35.25 -29.83 14.04
N LYS A 543 -34.30 -29.21 13.33
CA LYS A 543 -33.18 -28.49 13.94
C LYS A 543 -33.55 -27.06 14.29
N ARG A 544 -33.06 -26.58 15.44
CA ARG A 544 -33.04 -25.13 15.75
C ARG A 544 -31.89 -24.48 14.98
N VAL A 545 -32.21 -23.89 13.84
CA VAL A 545 -31.21 -23.33 12.91
C VAL A 545 -31.22 -21.81 12.92
N ALA A 546 -30.02 -21.22 12.87
CA ALA A 546 -29.83 -19.79 12.68
C ALA A 546 -29.22 -19.54 11.29
N VAL A 547 -29.92 -18.79 10.46
CA VAL A 547 -29.53 -18.52 9.07
C VAL A 547 -29.16 -17.05 8.93
N GLY A 548 -27.95 -16.76 8.46
CA GLY A 548 -27.62 -15.39 8.08
C GLY A 548 -26.19 -15.13 7.67
N GLY A 549 -25.59 -14.05 8.16
CA GLY A 549 -24.27 -13.56 7.74
C GLY A 549 -24.41 -12.38 6.76
N ASN A 550 -24.11 -12.59 5.48
CA ASN A 550 -24.36 -11.62 4.41
C ASN A 550 -25.81 -11.68 3.88
N LEU A 551 -26.64 -12.55 4.46
CA LEU A 551 -28.06 -12.72 4.14
C LEU A 551 -28.90 -12.47 5.39
N GLY A 552 -29.89 -11.58 5.31
CA GLY A 552 -30.81 -11.37 6.44
C GLY A 552 -30.11 -10.85 7.70
N THR A 553 -30.12 -11.66 8.76
CA THR A 553 -29.58 -11.30 10.07
C THR A 553 -28.04 -11.31 10.10
N PRO A 554 -27.38 -10.25 10.61
CA PRO A 554 -25.93 -10.20 10.75
C PRO A 554 -25.37 -11.35 11.61
N ALA A 555 -24.14 -11.79 11.33
CA ALA A 555 -23.56 -12.99 11.93
C ALA A 555 -23.53 -12.98 13.47
N LEU A 556 -23.17 -11.85 14.08
CA LEU A 556 -23.08 -11.75 15.54
C LEU A 556 -24.45 -11.77 16.22
N ASP A 557 -25.49 -11.29 15.55
CA ASP A 557 -26.87 -11.29 16.06
C ASP A 557 -27.50 -12.69 16.01
N LEU A 558 -26.89 -13.65 15.30
CA LEU A 558 -27.33 -15.04 15.26
C LEU A 558 -26.88 -15.85 16.48
N LEU A 559 -25.87 -15.38 17.22
CA LEU A 559 -25.25 -16.15 18.29
C LEU A 559 -26.22 -16.38 19.44
N SER A 560 -26.54 -17.65 19.69
CA SER A 560 -27.35 -18.06 20.84
C SER A 560 -27.04 -19.50 21.25
N ASP A 561 -27.25 -19.79 22.53
CA ASP A 561 -26.98 -21.12 23.12
C ASP A 561 -28.02 -22.18 22.73
N ASP A 562 -29.18 -21.78 22.23
CA ASP A 562 -30.24 -22.69 21.79
C ASP A 562 -30.11 -23.14 20.33
N VAL A 563 -29.21 -22.53 19.55
CA VAL A 563 -28.96 -22.88 18.15
C VAL A 563 -28.20 -24.21 18.04
N GLU A 564 -28.68 -25.10 17.18
CA GLU A 564 -28.09 -26.42 16.90
C GLU A 564 -27.32 -26.47 15.58
N LEU A 565 -27.54 -25.51 14.69
CA LEU A 565 -26.88 -25.41 13.39
C LEU A 565 -26.88 -23.96 12.90
N TYR A 566 -25.73 -23.48 12.44
CA TYR A 566 -25.61 -22.19 11.77
C TYR A 566 -25.50 -22.40 10.26
N VAL A 567 -26.24 -21.61 9.47
CA VAL A 567 -26.14 -21.60 8.00
C VAL A 567 -25.76 -20.20 7.55
N MET A 568 -24.50 -20.05 7.13
CA MET A 568 -23.86 -18.76 6.94
C MET A 568 -23.61 -18.48 5.45
N GLU A 569 -24.27 -17.44 4.94
CA GLU A 569 -23.85 -16.80 3.69
C GLU A 569 -22.66 -15.88 3.98
N LEU A 570 -21.53 -16.10 3.30
CA LEU A 570 -20.32 -15.28 3.47
C LEU A 570 -19.89 -14.64 2.16
N SER A 571 -19.62 -13.34 2.21
CA SER A 571 -19.03 -12.58 1.11
C SER A 571 -17.51 -12.71 1.09
N SER A 572 -16.86 -12.31 -0.01
CA SER A 572 -15.39 -12.35 -0.12
C SER A 572 -14.70 -11.38 0.84
N PHE A 573 -15.28 -10.20 1.10
CA PHE A 573 -14.70 -9.19 1.98
C PHE A 573 -14.78 -9.60 3.46
N GLN A 574 -15.85 -10.29 3.87
CA GLN A 574 -15.92 -10.85 5.23
C GLN A 574 -14.81 -11.87 5.45
N LEU A 575 -14.60 -12.76 4.48
CA LEU A 575 -13.57 -13.79 4.51
C LEU A 575 -12.12 -13.24 4.50
N GLU A 576 -11.88 -12.02 4.00
CA GLU A 576 -10.56 -11.38 4.08
C GLU A 576 -10.09 -11.11 5.51
N THR A 577 -11.02 -10.98 6.45
CA THR A 577 -10.73 -10.70 7.86
C THR A 577 -10.92 -11.92 8.76
N THR A 578 -11.33 -13.05 8.19
CA THR A 578 -11.46 -14.34 8.87
C THR A 578 -10.18 -15.15 8.71
N ASP A 579 -9.57 -15.55 9.81
CA ASP A 579 -8.38 -16.40 9.78
C ASP A 579 -8.78 -17.87 9.60
N GLN A 580 -9.66 -18.36 10.48
CA GLN A 580 -10.22 -19.72 10.42
C GLN A 580 -11.71 -19.70 10.77
N LEU A 581 -12.53 -20.20 9.86
CA LEU A 581 -13.98 -20.30 10.08
C LEU A 581 -14.36 -21.57 10.86
N ASN A 582 -13.54 -22.62 10.75
CA ASN A 582 -13.78 -23.92 11.37
C ASN A 582 -15.17 -24.50 11.06
N ALA A 583 -15.64 -24.28 9.83
CA ALA A 583 -16.94 -24.76 9.38
C ALA A 583 -17.04 -26.29 9.45
N GLU A 584 -18.20 -26.80 9.81
CA GLU A 584 -18.48 -28.23 9.72
C GLU A 584 -18.49 -28.67 8.25
N VAL A 585 -19.09 -27.85 7.38
CA VAL A 585 -18.97 -27.99 5.93
C VAL A 585 -18.88 -26.61 5.27
N ALA A 586 -18.00 -26.48 4.28
CA ALA A 586 -17.83 -25.25 3.50
C ALA A 586 -17.97 -25.50 1.99
N THR A 587 -18.48 -24.51 1.26
CA THR A 587 -18.53 -24.53 -0.20
C THR A 587 -18.26 -23.18 -0.83
N VAL A 588 -17.63 -23.22 -2.01
CA VAL A 588 -17.67 -22.15 -3.00
C VAL A 588 -18.59 -22.65 -4.12
N LEU A 589 -19.73 -22.01 -4.33
CA LEU A 589 -20.72 -22.47 -5.31
C LEU A 589 -20.22 -22.29 -6.75
N ASN A 590 -19.59 -21.15 -7.02
CA ASN A 590 -19.05 -20.76 -8.33
C ASN A 590 -18.15 -19.52 -8.20
N ILE A 591 -17.22 -19.34 -9.14
CA ILE A 591 -16.37 -18.16 -9.28
C ILE A 591 -16.48 -17.58 -10.70
N SER A 592 -16.98 -16.36 -10.78
CA SER A 592 -17.04 -15.52 -11.98
C SER A 592 -16.61 -14.09 -11.62
N GLU A 593 -16.33 -13.25 -12.62
CA GLU A 593 -16.00 -11.83 -12.38
C GLU A 593 -17.13 -11.12 -11.64
N ASP A 594 -16.84 -10.62 -10.45
CA ASP A 594 -17.75 -9.91 -9.56
C ASP A 594 -16.90 -9.11 -8.55
N HIS A 595 -17.30 -7.89 -8.20
CA HIS A 595 -16.52 -6.98 -7.32
C HIS A 595 -15.06 -6.68 -7.76
N MET A 596 -14.79 -6.62 -9.07
CA MET A 596 -13.43 -6.36 -9.62
C MET A 596 -12.86 -4.97 -9.28
N ASP A 597 -13.66 -4.08 -8.71
CA ASP A 597 -13.23 -2.79 -8.17
C ASP A 597 -12.43 -2.90 -6.86
N ARG A 598 -12.59 -4.01 -6.12
CA ARG A 598 -11.89 -4.27 -4.86
C ARG A 598 -10.63 -5.11 -5.04
N TYR A 599 -10.58 -5.93 -6.09
CA TYR A 599 -9.53 -6.91 -6.30
C TYR A 599 -8.63 -6.51 -7.47
N SER A 600 -7.32 -6.72 -7.34
CA SER A 600 -6.36 -6.52 -8.44
C SER A 600 -6.58 -7.44 -9.64
N GLY A 601 -7.50 -8.41 -9.50
CA GLY A 601 -8.01 -9.27 -10.56
C GLY A 601 -8.71 -10.50 -9.99
N LEU A 602 -9.20 -11.36 -10.89
CA LEU A 602 -9.86 -12.62 -10.55
C LEU A 602 -9.04 -13.52 -9.61
N PRO A 603 -7.70 -13.61 -9.68
CA PRO A 603 -6.90 -14.40 -8.74
C PRO A 603 -7.02 -13.92 -7.28
N ALA A 604 -7.03 -12.60 -7.04
CA ALA A 604 -7.16 -12.05 -5.69
C ALA A 604 -8.58 -12.31 -5.14
N TYR A 605 -9.61 -12.20 -5.98
CA TYR A 605 -10.99 -12.54 -5.61
C TYR A 605 -11.16 -14.01 -5.27
N HIS A 606 -10.57 -14.89 -6.08
CA HIS A 606 -10.51 -16.34 -5.83
C HIS A 606 -9.87 -16.62 -4.46
N LEU A 607 -8.69 -16.06 -4.21
CA LEU A 607 -7.98 -16.25 -2.93
C LEU A 607 -8.79 -15.78 -1.73
N ALA A 608 -9.52 -14.68 -1.85
CA ALA A 608 -10.39 -14.18 -0.78
C ALA A 608 -11.51 -15.19 -0.45
N LYS A 609 -12.24 -15.68 -1.46
CA LYS A 609 -13.33 -16.65 -1.24
C LYS A 609 -12.84 -18.00 -0.70
N HIS A 610 -11.69 -18.47 -1.16
CA HIS A 610 -11.14 -19.77 -0.74
C HIS A 610 -10.73 -19.82 0.73
N ARG A 611 -10.67 -18.68 1.43
CA ARG A 611 -10.49 -18.66 2.89
C ARG A 611 -11.62 -19.34 3.63
N ILE A 612 -12.81 -19.48 3.04
CA ILE A 612 -13.95 -20.20 3.63
C ILE A 612 -13.61 -21.65 4.01
N PHE A 613 -12.65 -22.27 3.31
CA PHE A 613 -12.24 -23.65 3.56
C PHE A 613 -11.24 -23.80 4.71
N ARG A 614 -10.74 -22.70 5.29
CA ARG A 614 -9.75 -22.77 6.38
C ARG A 614 -10.38 -23.33 7.66
N GLY A 615 -9.86 -24.47 8.09
CA GLY A 615 -10.37 -25.20 9.25
C GLY A 615 -11.66 -25.98 8.97
N ALA A 616 -12.15 -26.00 7.72
CA ALA A 616 -13.36 -26.74 7.38
C ALA A 616 -13.15 -28.25 7.60
N ARG A 617 -14.12 -28.92 8.25
CA ARG A 617 -14.06 -30.37 8.51
C ARG A 617 -14.48 -31.20 7.31
N GLN A 618 -15.33 -30.63 6.46
CA GLN A 618 -15.81 -31.24 5.22
C GLN A 618 -15.96 -30.15 4.16
N VAL A 619 -15.91 -30.54 2.88
CA VAL A 619 -16.10 -29.59 1.77
C VAL A 619 -17.11 -30.11 0.75
N VAL A 620 -17.84 -29.19 0.14
CA VAL A 620 -18.73 -29.45 -1.00
C VAL A 620 -18.19 -28.70 -2.22
N VAL A 621 -17.91 -29.42 -3.30
CA VAL A 621 -17.25 -28.90 -4.50
C VAL A 621 -18.14 -28.96 -5.72
N ASN A 622 -18.20 -27.87 -6.50
CA ASN A 622 -18.86 -27.84 -7.79
C ASN A 622 -17.98 -28.53 -8.85
N ARG A 623 -18.45 -29.63 -9.44
CA ARG A 623 -17.71 -30.38 -10.50
C ARG A 623 -17.60 -29.61 -11.81
N GLN A 624 -18.46 -28.62 -12.04
CA GLN A 624 -18.52 -27.86 -13.28
C GLN A 624 -17.70 -26.57 -13.22
N ASP A 625 -17.20 -26.19 -12.05
CA ASP A 625 -16.39 -24.99 -11.86
C ASP A 625 -15.05 -25.34 -11.20
N ALA A 626 -13.99 -25.38 -12.01
CA ALA A 626 -12.64 -25.70 -11.54
C ALA A 626 -12.09 -24.67 -10.54
N LEU A 627 -12.51 -23.40 -10.62
CA LEU A 627 -12.08 -22.34 -9.71
C LEU A 627 -12.76 -22.45 -8.34
N SER A 628 -13.88 -23.17 -8.23
CA SER A 628 -14.55 -23.42 -6.95
C SER A 628 -13.83 -24.46 -6.07
N ARG A 629 -12.92 -25.25 -6.67
CA ARG A 629 -12.34 -26.44 -6.03
C ARG A 629 -11.15 -26.09 -5.12
N PRO A 630 -11.22 -26.38 -3.80
CA PRO A 630 -10.12 -26.14 -2.89
C PRO A 630 -8.96 -27.11 -3.07
N LEU A 631 -7.78 -26.69 -2.59
CA LEU A 631 -6.70 -27.61 -2.26
C LEU A 631 -7.07 -28.34 -0.96
N ILE A 632 -7.48 -29.60 -1.08
CA ILE A 632 -7.85 -30.47 0.03
C ILE A 632 -6.66 -31.30 0.51
N GLY A 633 -6.48 -31.39 1.83
CA GLY A 633 -5.53 -32.32 2.44
C GLY A 633 -5.98 -33.78 2.26
N GLU A 634 -5.04 -34.72 2.32
CA GLU A 634 -5.38 -36.15 2.31
C GLU A 634 -6.31 -36.50 3.47
N GLY A 635 -7.43 -37.16 3.17
CA GLY A 635 -8.40 -37.64 4.17
C GLY A 635 -9.53 -36.67 4.55
N LEU A 636 -9.57 -35.44 4.02
CA LEU A 636 -10.71 -34.53 4.25
C LEU A 636 -11.96 -35.00 3.48
N PRO A 637 -13.11 -35.24 4.14
CA PRO A 637 -14.34 -35.61 3.45
C PRO A 637 -14.74 -34.57 2.40
N CYS A 638 -14.89 -35.02 1.15
CA CYS A 638 -15.21 -34.18 0.01
C CYS A 638 -16.47 -34.70 -0.67
N TRP A 639 -17.52 -33.91 -0.61
CA TRP A 639 -18.76 -34.11 -1.35
C TRP A 639 -18.72 -33.28 -2.63
N THR A 640 -19.41 -33.71 -3.67
CA THR A 640 -19.44 -32.97 -4.93
C THR A 640 -20.85 -32.77 -5.43
N PHE A 641 -21.11 -31.68 -6.15
CA PHE A 641 -22.37 -31.44 -6.86
C PHE A 641 -22.10 -31.00 -8.29
N GLY A 642 -23.09 -31.17 -9.18
CA GLY A 642 -23.02 -30.73 -10.57
C GLY A 642 -24.10 -31.40 -11.41
N LEU A 643 -24.42 -30.82 -12.57
CA LEU A 643 -25.49 -31.33 -13.45
C LEU A 643 -25.11 -32.59 -14.23
N ASN A 644 -23.83 -32.98 -14.21
CA ASN A 644 -23.39 -34.25 -14.76
C ASN A 644 -23.74 -35.43 -13.84
N LYS A 645 -23.74 -36.64 -14.41
CA LYS A 645 -24.01 -37.88 -13.68
C LYS A 645 -23.10 -37.99 -12.44
N PRO A 646 -23.67 -38.23 -11.23
CA PRO A 646 -22.87 -38.37 -10.02
C PRO A 646 -22.08 -39.68 -9.98
N ASP A 647 -21.03 -39.68 -9.17
CA ASP A 647 -20.21 -40.84 -8.79
C ASP A 647 -20.19 -40.93 -7.24
N PHE A 648 -19.28 -41.72 -6.66
CA PHE A 648 -19.09 -41.79 -5.21
C PHE A 648 -18.97 -40.40 -4.56
N HIS A 649 -19.67 -40.20 -3.44
CA HIS A 649 -19.77 -38.91 -2.74
C HIS A 649 -20.28 -37.74 -3.61
N GLY A 650 -20.99 -38.04 -4.71
CA GLY A 650 -21.49 -37.04 -5.65
C GLY A 650 -23.01 -36.91 -5.67
N PHE A 651 -23.46 -35.67 -5.75
CA PHE A 651 -24.82 -35.26 -6.09
C PHE A 651 -24.87 -34.85 -7.55
N GLY A 652 -25.85 -35.32 -8.32
CA GLY A 652 -25.97 -34.93 -9.72
C GLY A 652 -27.29 -35.30 -10.35
N LEU A 653 -27.35 -35.24 -11.69
CA LEU A 653 -28.53 -35.64 -12.45
C LEU A 653 -28.35 -37.04 -13.04
N ARG A 654 -29.40 -37.85 -12.95
CA ARG A 654 -29.51 -39.12 -13.66
C ARG A 654 -30.74 -39.10 -14.55
N GLU A 655 -30.65 -39.78 -15.68
CA GLU A 655 -31.78 -39.92 -16.60
C GLU A 655 -32.14 -41.39 -16.72
N GLU A 656 -33.40 -41.72 -16.47
CA GLU A 656 -33.96 -43.06 -16.61
C GLU A 656 -35.30 -42.96 -17.33
N ASN A 657 -35.44 -43.72 -18.43
CA ASN A 657 -36.64 -43.73 -19.29
C ASN A 657 -37.08 -42.32 -19.76
N GLY A 658 -36.13 -41.40 -19.98
CA GLY A 658 -36.41 -40.03 -20.44
C GLY A 658 -36.80 -39.05 -19.32
N GLU A 659 -36.88 -39.48 -18.07
CA GLU A 659 -37.13 -38.63 -16.91
C GLU A 659 -35.82 -38.32 -16.17
N LYS A 660 -35.61 -37.05 -15.80
CA LYS A 660 -34.43 -36.61 -15.04
C LYS A 660 -34.69 -36.66 -13.54
N TYR A 661 -33.74 -37.18 -12.78
CA TYR A 661 -33.77 -37.29 -11.33
C TYR A 661 -32.59 -36.56 -10.70
N LEU A 662 -32.85 -35.83 -9.61
CA LEU A 662 -31.82 -35.52 -8.62
C LEU A 662 -31.35 -36.84 -8.01
N ALA A 663 -30.05 -37.06 -7.96
CA ALA A 663 -29.46 -38.32 -7.54
C ALA A 663 -28.28 -38.10 -6.60
N PHE A 664 -28.07 -39.07 -5.71
CA PHE A 664 -26.88 -39.18 -4.89
C PHE A 664 -26.20 -40.51 -5.21
N GLN A 665 -24.95 -40.46 -5.64
CA GLN A 665 -24.19 -41.61 -6.11
C GLN A 665 -24.97 -42.41 -7.17
N PHE A 666 -25.42 -43.62 -6.81
CA PHE A 666 -26.14 -44.55 -7.67
C PHE A 666 -27.62 -44.68 -7.30
N GLU A 667 -28.19 -43.72 -6.56
CA GLU A 667 -29.59 -43.72 -6.16
C GLU A 667 -30.32 -42.47 -6.67
N ASN A 668 -31.51 -42.68 -7.24
CA ASN A 668 -32.39 -41.59 -7.65
C ASN A 668 -33.19 -41.13 -6.43
N LEU A 669 -33.09 -39.85 -6.10
CA LEU A 669 -33.73 -39.28 -4.92
C LEU A 669 -35.10 -38.70 -5.24
N MET A 670 -35.19 -37.88 -6.30
CA MET A 670 -36.40 -37.12 -6.61
C MET A 670 -36.44 -36.74 -8.09
N PRO A 671 -37.57 -36.90 -8.81
CA PRO A 671 -37.74 -36.39 -10.16
C PRO A 671 -37.55 -34.86 -10.21
N VAL A 672 -36.78 -34.37 -11.17
CA VAL A 672 -36.53 -32.93 -11.37
C VAL A 672 -37.84 -32.17 -11.60
N ARG A 673 -38.84 -32.81 -12.22
CA ARG A 673 -40.15 -32.18 -12.49
C ARG A 673 -40.93 -31.77 -11.23
N GLU A 674 -40.59 -32.34 -10.07
CA GLU A 674 -41.20 -32.00 -8.78
C GLU A 674 -40.61 -30.72 -8.16
N LEU A 675 -39.52 -30.17 -8.70
CA LEU A 675 -39.01 -28.85 -8.31
C LEU A 675 -39.95 -27.76 -8.85
N LYS A 676 -40.41 -26.85 -7.99
CA LYS A 676 -41.18 -25.66 -8.40
C LYS A 676 -40.31 -24.61 -9.08
N VAL A 677 -39.09 -24.43 -8.59
CA VAL A 677 -38.08 -23.56 -9.22
C VAL A 677 -37.46 -24.27 -10.42
N ARG A 678 -37.69 -23.73 -11.61
CA ARG A 678 -37.26 -24.34 -12.89
C ARG A 678 -35.82 -23.95 -13.23
N GLY A 679 -35.17 -24.81 -14.01
CA GLY A 679 -33.92 -24.51 -14.67
C GLY A 679 -32.64 -25.14 -14.15
N ALA A 680 -31.67 -25.24 -15.05
CA ALA A 680 -30.39 -25.91 -14.81
C ALA A 680 -29.62 -25.31 -13.62
N HIS A 681 -29.64 -23.98 -13.47
CA HIS A 681 -29.01 -23.30 -12.34
C HIS A 681 -29.72 -23.62 -11.00
N ASN A 682 -31.05 -23.72 -10.99
CA ASN A 682 -31.82 -24.11 -9.80
C ASN A 682 -31.64 -25.59 -9.45
N GLN A 683 -31.51 -26.47 -10.44
CA GLN A 683 -31.12 -27.87 -10.23
C GLN A 683 -29.73 -27.95 -9.58
N ALA A 684 -28.75 -27.16 -10.05
CA ALA A 684 -27.43 -27.10 -9.44
C ALA A 684 -27.48 -26.58 -7.98
N ASN A 685 -28.30 -25.56 -7.71
CA ASN A 685 -28.51 -25.03 -6.36
C ASN A 685 -29.16 -26.06 -5.42
N ALA A 686 -30.15 -26.81 -5.91
CA ALA A 686 -30.77 -27.90 -5.17
C ALA A 686 -29.77 -29.01 -4.84
N LEU A 687 -28.93 -29.40 -5.80
CA LEU A 687 -27.87 -30.40 -5.58
C LEU A 687 -26.80 -29.90 -4.60
N ALA A 688 -26.44 -28.62 -4.65
CA ALA A 688 -25.52 -28.00 -3.69
C ALA A 688 -26.11 -28.01 -2.27
N ALA A 689 -27.39 -27.66 -2.12
CA ALA A 689 -28.09 -27.69 -0.84
C ALA A 689 -28.20 -29.11 -0.27
N LEU A 690 -28.55 -30.10 -1.10
CA LEU A 690 -28.55 -31.52 -0.71
C LEU A 690 -27.17 -31.98 -0.24
N ALA A 691 -26.11 -31.58 -0.95
CA ALA A 691 -24.74 -31.93 -0.57
C ALA A 691 -24.32 -31.32 0.78
N LEU A 692 -24.65 -30.05 1.02
CA LEU A 692 -24.38 -29.37 2.29
C LEU A 692 -25.20 -29.97 3.45
N GLY A 693 -26.49 -30.22 3.24
CA GLY A 693 -27.37 -30.83 4.23
C GLY A 693 -26.95 -32.26 4.58
N HIS A 694 -26.62 -33.08 3.56
CA HIS A 694 -26.11 -34.43 3.77
C HIS A 694 -24.80 -34.44 4.56
N ALA A 695 -23.88 -33.51 4.28
CA ALA A 695 -22.59 -33.41 4.97
C ALA A 695 -22.74 -33.19 6.48
N VAL A 696 -23.78 -32.47 6.93
CA VAL A 696 -24.06 -32.28 8.37
C VAL A 696 -25.08 -33.28 8.95
N GLY A 697 -25.47 -34.29 8.16
CA GLY A 697 -26.35 -35.37 8.61
C GLY A 697 -27.86 -35.05 8.62
N LEU A 698 -28.33 -34.14 7.76
CA LEU A 698 -29.78 -33.95 7.58
C LEU A 698 -30.41 -35.16 6.84
N PRO A 699 -31.58 -35.65 7.27
CA PRO A 699 -32.26 -36.76 6.60
C PRO A 699 -32.78 -36.37 5.21
N PHE A 700 -32.61 -37.26 4.23
CA PHE A 700 -33.07 -37.02 2.86
C PHE A 700 -34.55 -36.69 2.76
N ASP A 701 -35.42 -37.39 3.51
CA ASP A 701 -36.87 -37.15 3.46
C ASP A 701 -37.24 -35.69 3.76
N ALA A 702 -36.63 -35.10 4.81
CA ALA A 702 -36.83 -33.70 5.15
C ALA A 702 -36.28 -32.77 4.05
N MET A 703 -35.07 -33.06 3.55
CA MET A 703 -34.46 -32.22 2.51
C MET A 703 -35.26 -32.23 1.20
N LEU A 704 -35.75 -33.40 0.79
CA LEU A 704 -36.56 -33.57 -0.42
C LEU A 704 -37.96 -32.96 -0.24
N ALA A 705 -38.53 -32.97 0.96
CA ALA A 705 -39.77 -32.26 1.26
C ALA A 705 -39.59 -30.74 1.08
N SER A 706 -38.53 -30.16 1.65
CA SER A 706 -38.22 -28.73 1.46
C SER A 706 -38.02 -28.38 -0.02
N LEU A 707 -37.35 -29.21 -0.80
CA LEU A 707 -37.19 -28.99 -2.25
C LEU A 707 -38.51 -28.97 -3.03
N ARG A 708 -39.47 -29.82 -2.67
CA ARG A 708 -40.81 -29.83 -3.28
C ARG A 708 -41.59 -28.57 -2.97
N GLU A 709 -41.40 -28.03 -1.77
CA GLU A 709 -42.16 -26.89 -1.29
C GLU A 709 -41.53 -25.56 -1.69
N PHE A 710 -40.21 -25.50 -1.82
CA PHE A 710 -39.43 -24.29 -2.08
C PHE A 710 -39.87 -23.58 -3.36
N THR A 711 -40.33 -22.35 -3.20
CA THR A 711 -40.86 -21.52 -4.28
C THR A 711 -39.83 -20.56 -4.87
N GLY A 712 -38.63 -20.48 -4.30
CA GLY A 712 -37.64 -19.45 -4.61
C GLY A 712 -37.63 -18.33 -3.57
N LEU A 713 -36.60 -17.48 -3.64
CA LEU A 713 -36.49 -16.34 -2.73
C LEU A 713 -37.54 -15.29 -3.09
N GLU A 714 -38.14 -14.66 -2.08
CA GLU A 714 -39.10 -13.59 -2.27
C GLU A 714 -38.55 -12.52 -3.23
N HIS A 715 -39.35 -12.14 -4.22
CA HIS A 715 -39.01 -11.16 -5.26
C HIS A 715 -37.86 -11.54 -6.22
N ARG A 716 -37.36 -12.79 -6.22
CA ARG A 716 -36.31 -13.27 -7.15
C ARG A 716 -36.77 -14.53 -7.89
N CYS A 717 -37.46 -14.34 -9.02
CA CYS A 717 -38.13 -15.42 -9.77
C CYS A 717 -38.91 -16.40 -8.87
N GLN A 718 -39.58 -15.88 -7.85
CA GLN A 718 -40.39 -16.66 -6.90
C GLN A 718 -41.62 -17.23 -7.59
N TRP A 719 -41.79 -18.54 -7.60
CA TRP A 719 -43.03 -19.18 -8.05
C TRP A 719 -44.16 -18.88 -7.07
N LEU A 720 -45.28 -18.37 -7.57
CA LEU A 720 -46.43 -18.03 -6.74
C LEU A 720 -47.49 -19.14 -6.77
N ARG A 721 -47.99 -19.45 -7.96
CA ARG A 721 -49.13 -20.36 -8.17
C ARG A 721 -49.17 -20.86 -9.61
N GLU A 722 -49.84 -21.99 -9.82
CA GLU A 722 -50.37 -22.43 -11.11
C GLU A 722 -51.89 -22.16 -11.19
N HIS A 723 -52.35 -21.54 -12.27
CA HIS A 723 -53.76 -21.28 -12.54
C HIS A 723 -54.04 -21.55 -14.03
N ASP A 724 -55.04 -22.39 -14.32
CA ASP A 724 -55.38 -22.88 -15.67
C ASP A 724 -54.21 -23.46 -16.48
N GLY A 725 -53.22 -24.03 -15.79
CA GLY A 725 -52.01 -24.58 -16.39
C GLY A 725 -51.01 -23.53 -16.85
N VAL A 726 -51.09 -22.31 -16.31
CA VAL A 726 -50.12 -21.22 -16.46
C VAL A 726 -49.43 -20.99 -15.11
N HIS A 727 -48.11 -20.90 -15.11
CA HIS A 727 -47.32 -20.65 -13.90
C HIS A 727 -47.02 -19.15 -13.72
N TYR A 728 -47.09 -18.64 -12.48
CA TYR A 728 -46.85 -17.23 -12.19
C TYR A 728 -45.58 -17.04 -11.36
N TYR A 729 -44.69 -16.14 -11.80
CA TYR A 729 -43.38 -15.88 -11.19
C TYR A 729 -43.19 -14.41 -10.83
N ASN A 730 -42.77 -14.15 -9.58
CA ASN A 730 -42.48 -12.83 -9.04
C ASN A 730 -40.96 -12.57 -9.01
N ASP A 731 -40.50 -11.74 -9.93
CA ASP A 731 -39.13 -11.25 -10.01
C ASP A 731 -39.08 -9.71 -9.89
N SER A 732 -39.90 -9.17 -8.99
CA SER A 732 -40.04 -7.72 -8.78
C SER A 732 -38.73 -6.99 -8.42
N LYS A 733 -37.69 -7.72 -7.96
CA LYS A 733 -36.36 -7.18 -7.69
C LYS A 733 -35.55 -6.87 -8.95
N ALA A 734 -35.91 -7.40 -10.13
CA ALA A 734 -35.29 -7.09 -11.42
C ALA A 734 -35.63 -5.66 -11.89
N THR A 735 -35.06 -4.69 -11.18
CA THR A 735 -35.30 -3.24 -11.31
C THR A 735 -34.45 -2.57 -12.39
N ASN A 736 -33.73 -3.35 -13.20
CA ASN A 736 -32.93 -2.88 -14.31
C ASN A 736 -32.98 -3.89 -15.47
N VAL A 737 -32.64 -3.42 -16.67
CA VAL A 737 -32.69 -4.19 -17.92
C VAL A 737 -31.88 -5.49 -17.85
N GLY A 738 -30.65 -5.46 -17.29
CA GLY A 738 -29.79 -6.64 -17.21
C GLY A 738 -30.37 -7.76 -16.33
N ALA A 739 -30.99 -7.40 -15.20
CA ALA A 739 -31.64 -8.37 -14.33
C ALA A 739 -32.88 -8.98 -15.01
N ALA A 740 -33.67 -8.17 -15.72
CA ALA A 740 -34.84 -8.66 -16.43
C ALA A 740 -34.47 -9.59 -17.60
N LEU A 741 -33.41 -9.26 -18.34
CA LEU A 741 -32.85 -10.12 -19.38
C LEU A 741 -32.51 -11.51 -18.84
N ALA A 742 -31.76 -11.57 -17.74
CA ALA A 742 -31.37 -12.84 -17.13
C ALA A 742 -32.58 -13.68 -16.69
N ALA A 743 -33.64 -13.04 -16.20
CA ALA A 743 -34.88 -13.73 -15.82
C ALA A 743 -35.66 -14.24 -17.04
N ILE A 744 -35.75 -13.44 -18.12
CA ILE A 744 -36.45 -13.80 -19.37
C ILE A 744 -35.76 -14.98 -20.05
N GLU A 745 -34.44 -14.90 -20.27
CA GLU A 745 -33.66 -15.97 -20.92
C GLU A 745 -33.61 -17.23 -20.05
N GLY A 746 -33.43 -17.04 -18.75
CA GLY A 746 -33.37 -18.15 -17.79
C GLY A 746 -34.68 -18.91 -17.75
N LEU A 747 -35.80 -18.24 -17.45
CA LEU A 747 -37.09 -18.92 -17.35
C LEU A 747 -37.62 -19.35 -18.73
N GLY A 748 -37.39 -18.54 -19.76
CA GLY A 748 -37.88 -18.77 -21.12
C GLY A 748 -37.21 -19.93 -21.86
N SER A 749 -36.01 -20.34 -21.45
CA SER A 749 -35.34 -21.53 -21.99
C SER A 749 -35.74 -22.83 -21.27
N ASP A 750 -36.40 -22.73 -20.10
CA ASP A 750 -36.69 -23.85 -19.21
C ASP A 750 -38.17 -24.25 -19.14
N ILE A 751 -39.06 -23.56 -19.86
CA ILE A 751 -40.49 -23.90 -19.98
C ILE A 751 -40.83 -24.39 -21.39
N ASP A 752 -41.82 -25.28 -21.49
CA ASP A 752 -42.28 -25.79 -22.79
C ASP A 752 -43.08 -24.73 -23.59
N GLY A 753 -43.70 -23.77 -22.90
CA GLY A 753 -44.47 -22.68 -23.48
C GLY A 753 -43.67 -21.39 -23.71
N LYS A 754 -44.37 -20.25 -23.67
CA LYS A 754 -43.78 -18.90 -23.80
C LYS A 754 -44.05 -18.07 -22.55
N LEU A 755 -43.28 -17.00 -22.37
CA LEU A 755 -43.47 -16.06 -21.27
C LEU A 755 -44.51 -14.98 -21.62
N VAL A 756 -45.34 -14.59 -20.66
CA VAL A 756 -46.03 -13.29 -20.69
C VAL A 756 -45.32 -12.38 -19.70
N LEU A 757 -44.56 -11.43 -20.23
CA LEU A 757 -43.72 -10.53 -19.44
C LEU A 757 -44.55 -9.36 -18.91
N ILE A 758 -44.48 -9.10 -17.60
CA ILE A 758 -44.97 -7.86 -17.02
C ILE A 758 -43.77 -6.95 -16.74
N ALA A 759 -43.67 -5.84 -17.49
CA ALA A 759 -42.52 -4.94 -17.47
C ALA A 759 -42.91 -3.46 -17.31
N GLY A 760 -42.03 -2.66 -16.70
CA GLY A 760 -42.17 -1.21 -16.60
C GLY A 760 -42.11 -0.64 -15.18
N GLY A 761 -42.18 0.68 -15.10
CA GLY A 761 -41.89 1.49 -13.92
C GLY A 761 -41.10 2.75 -14.29
N ASP A 762 -40.24 3.21 -13.38
CA ASP A 762 -39.26 4.28 -13.61
C ASP A 762 -37.93 3.69 -14.10
N GLY A 763 -37.67 3.83 -15.40
CA GLY A 763 -36.47 3.36 -16.08
C GLY A 763 -35.24 4.22 -15.83
N LYS A 764 -35.39 5.43 -15.27
CA LYS A 764 -34.29 6.37 -14.96
C LYS A 764 -33.35 6.62 -16.15
N GLY A 765 -33.90 6.67 -17.37
CA GLY A 765 -33.15 6.87 -18.60
C GLY A 765 -32.40 5.64 -19.13
N ALA A 766 -32.79 4.42 -18.71
CA ALA A 766 -32.22 3.19 -19.24
C ALA A 766 -32.54 2.97 -20.74
N ASP A 767 -31.61 2.33 -21.45
CA ASP A 767 -31.82 1.85 -22.81
C ASP A 767 -32.46 0.46 -22.79
N PHE A 768 -33.69 0.36 -23.31
CA PHE A 768 -34.48 -0.87 -23.33
C PHE A 768 -34.28 -1.71 -24.60
N ASN A 769 -33.50 -1.27 -25.59
CA ASN A 769 -33.33 -1.97 -26.86
C ASN A 769 -32.79 -3.40 -26.69
N ALA A 770 -31.99 -3.64 -25.64
CA ALA A 770 -31.47 -4.96 -25.32
C ALA A 770 -32.57 -6.00 -25.03
N LEU A 771 -33.75 -5.58 -24.56
CA LEU A 771 -34.88 -6.48 -24.29
C LEU A 771 -35.50 -7.06 -25.56
N ARG A 772 -35.34 -6.41 -26.72
CA ARG A 772 -36.07 -6.76 -27.95
C ARG A 772 -35.83 -8.21 -28.38
N ALA A 773 -34.56 -8.64 -28.46
CA ALA A 773 -34.25 -9.97 -28.97
C ALA A 773 -34.74 -11.09 -28.02
N PRO A 774 -34.47 -11.03 -26.69
CA PRO A 774 -34.92 -12.09 -25.79
C PRO A 774 -36.44 -12.11 -25.60
N VAL A 775 -37.10 -10.95 -25.64
CA VAL A 775 -38.57 -10.89 -25.63
C VAL A 775 -39.16 -11.50 -26.90
N ALA A 776 -38.59 -11.23 -28.08
CA ALA A 776 -39.03 -11.86 -29.32
C ALA A 776 -38.84 -13.39 -29.30
N GLU A 777 -37.76 -13.86 -28.70
CA GLU A 777 -37.42 -15.28 -28.63
C GLU A 777 -38.25 -16.04 -27.58
N HIS A 778 -38.46 -15.48 -26.39
CA HIS A 778 -39.02 -16.22 -25.26
C HIS A 778 -40.44 -15.80 -24.87
N CYS A 779 -40.90 -14.61 -25.24
CA CYS A 779 -42.20 -14.10 -24.83
C CYS A 779 -43.27 -14.27 -25.91
N ARG A 780 -44.52 -14.46 -25.48
CA ARG A 780 -45.73 -14.39 -26.30
C ARG A 780 -46.28 -12.97 -26.37
N ALA A 781 -46.21 -12.27 -25.24
CA ALA A 781 -46.72 -10.93 -25.08
C ALA A 781 -45.94 -10.21 -23.97
N ALA A 782 -45.98 -8.88 -24.00
CA ALA A 782 -45.50 -8.04 -22.90
C ALA A 782 -46.62 -7.09 -22.45
N VAL A 783 -46.90 -7.11 -21.15
CA VAL A 783 -47.84 -6.23 -20.47
C VAL A 783 -47.04 -5.13 -19.78
N LEU A 784 -47.23 -3.90 -20.23
CA LEU A 784 -46.42 -2.75 -19.86
C LEU A 784 -47.20 -1.82 -18.93
N LEU A 785 -46.54 -1.38 -17.85
CA LEU A 785 -47.13 -0.48 -16.85
C LEU A 785 -46.11 0.55 -16.33
N GLY A 786 -46.61 1.64 -15.75
CA GLY A 786 -45.78 2.68 -15.16
C GLY A 786 -45.25 3.73 -16.14
N ARG A 787 -44.44 4.64 -15.61
CA ARG A 787 -43.98 5.88 -16.27
C ARG A 787 -43.34 5.63 -17.64
N ASP A 788 -42.42 4.68 -17.73
CA ASP A 788 -41.62 4.41 -18.93
C ASP A 788 -42.17 3.26 -19.80
N ALA A 789 -43.43 2.86 -19.60
CA ALA A 789 -44.10 1.85 -20.42
C ALA A 789 -44.06 2.18 -21.93
N GLU A 790 -44.15 3.46 -22.29
CA GLU A 790 -44.07 3.91 -23.68
C GLU A 790 -42.67 3.68 -24.29
N LEU A 791 -41.61 3.94 -23.52
CA LEU A 791 -40.23 3.76 -23.98
C LEU A 791 -39.92 2.27 -24.20
N ILE A 792 -40.40 1.41 -23.29
CA ILE A 792 -40.27 -0.04 -23.46
C ILE A 792 -41.06 -0.50 -24.69
N ALA A 793 -42.28 0.00 -24.89
CA ALA A 793 -43.08 -0.32 -26.07
C ALA A 793 -42.36 0.07 -27.38
N GLN A 794 -41.74 1.24 -27.42
CA GLN A 794 -40.96 1.69 -28.57
C GLN A 794 -39.74 0.81 -28.83
N ALA A 795 -39.01 0.40 -27.79
CA ALA A 795 -37.85 -0.49 -27.92
C ALA A 795 -38.25 -1.91 -28.41
N LEU A 796 -39.37 -2.44 -27.89
CA LEU A 796 -39.88 -3.76 -28.28
C LEU A 796 -40.54 -3.74 -29.68
N GLY A 797 -41.09 -2.61 -30.12
CA GLY A 797 -41.72 -2.44 -31.43
C GLY A 797 -42.79 -3.50 -31.69
N ASP A 798 -42.64 -4.24 -32.79
CA ASP A 798 -43.53 -5.32 -33.24
C ASP A 798 -43.08 -6.73 -32.82
N ALA A 799 -42.13 -6.85 -31.88
CA ALA A 799 -41.56 -8.14 -31.49
C ALA A 799 -42.59 -9.14 -30.92
N VAL A 800 -43.56 -8.66 -30.14
CA VAL A 800 -44.62 -9.44 -29.50
C VAL A 800 -45.89 -8.59 -29.36
N THR A 801 -47.01 -9.21 -28.98
CA THR A 801 -48.21 -8.45 -28.61
C THR A 801 -47.93 -7.59 -27.38
N LEU A 802 -48.15 -6.27 -27.49
CA LEU A 802 -47.94 -5.31 -26.41
C LEU A 802 -49.28 -4.83 -25.86
N VAL A 803 -49.47 -4.90 -24.54
CA VAL A 803 -50.67 -4.39 -23.86
C VAL A 803 -50.26 -3.43 -22.77
N ARG A 804 -50.91 -2.26 -22.68
CA ARG A 804 -50.63 -1.26 -21.65
C ARG A 804 -51.72 -1.27 -20.59
N VAL A 805 -51.32 -1.13 -19.34
CA VAL A 805 -52.22 -1.13 -18.18
C VAL A 805 -51.73 -0.15 -17.12
N ASP A 806 -52.66 0.36 -16.32
CA ASP A 806 -52.36 1.36 -15.28
C ASP A 806 -52.08 0.72 -13.91
N THR A 807 -52.45 -0.54 -13.70
CA THR A 807 -52.32 -1.22 -12.41
C THR A 807 -51.77 -2.64 -12.54
N VAL A 808 -51.12 -3.12 -11.49
CA VAL A 808 -50.64 -4.52 -11.41
C VAL A 808 -51.80 -5.52 -11.47
N GLN A 809 -52.97 -5.19 -10.91
CA GLN A 809 -54.17 -6.03 -11.00
C GLN A 809 -54.58 -6.24 -12.46
N ALA A 810 -54.69 -5.13 -13.22
CA ALA A 810 -55.00 -5.18 -14.64
C ALA A 810 -53.89 -5.89 -15.44
N ALA A 811 -52.62 -5.78 -15.01
CA ALA A 811 -51.52 -6.49 -15.63
C ALA A 811 -51.65 -8.01 -15.49
N VAL A 812 -52.02 -8.49 -14.30
CA VAL A 812 -52.25 -9.91 -14.03
C VAL A 812 -53.46 -10.43 -14.81
N GLU A 813 -54.57 -9.72 -14.82
CA GLU A 813 -55.78 -10.09 -15.57
C GLU A 813 -55.52 -10.16 -17.08
N GLN A 814 -54.79 -9.20 -17.65
CA GLN A 814 -54.42 -9.24 -19.06
C GLN A 814 -53.43 -10.35 -19.35
N SER A 815 -52.48 -10.60 -18.45
CA SER A 815 -51.52 -11.69 -18.61
C SER A 815 -52.22 -13.06 -18.63
N ALA A 816 -53.22 -13.26 -17.76
CA ALA A 816 -54.03 -14.48 -17.73
C ALA A 816 -54.81 -14.70 -19.04
N ARG A 817 -55.31 -13.63 -19.69
CA ARG A 817 -56.01 -13.72 -21.00
C ARG A 817 -55.07 -14.02 -22.16
N LEU A 818 -53.82 -13.55 -22.09
CA LEU A 818 -52.83 -13.70 -23.15
C LEU A 818 -52.09 -15.04 -23.06
N ALA A 819 -51.94 -15.59 -21.86
CA ALA A 819 -51.26 -16.85 -21.61
C ALA A 819 -52.07 -18.06 -22.12
N GLN A 820 -51.35 -19.08 -22.56
CA GLN A 820 -51.89 -20.39 -22.94
C GLN A 820 -51.41 -21.45 -21.96
N ARG A 821 -52.13 -22.59 -21.87
CA ARG A 821 -51.71 -23.73 -21.05
C ARG A 821 -50.27 -24.14 -21.41
N GLY A 822 -49.38 -24.18 -20.41
CA GLY A 822 -47.94 -24.43 -20.57
C GLY A 822 -47.06 -23.17 -20.57
N ASP A 823 -47.65 -21.97 -20.69
CA ASP A 823 -46.93 -20.69 -20.57
C ASP A 823 -46.63 -20.33 -19.11
N ALA A 824 -45.83 -19.28 -18.92
CA ALA A 824 -45.63 -18.65 -17.62
C ALA A 824 -45.74 -17.12 -17.66
N VAL A 825 -46.34 -16.53 -16.62
CA VAL A 825 -46.37 -15.08 -16.41
C VAL A 825 -45.19 -14.69 -15.53
N LEU A 826 -44.38 -13.74 -15.98
CA LEU A 826 -43.19 -13.27 -15.28
C LEU A 826 -43.29 -11.78 -14.98
N LEU A 827 -43.37 -11.39 -13.71
CA LEU A 827 -43.12 -10.02 -13.30
C LEU A 827 -41.62 -9.79 -13.23
N SER A 828 -41.03 -9.24 -14.29
CA SER A 828 -39.63 -8.81 -14.31
C SER A 828 -39.54 -7.39 -14.89
N PRO A 829 -39.60 -6.36 -14.04
CA PRO A 829 -40.01 -5.02 -14.45
C PRO A 829 -39.02 -4.26 -15.32
N ALA A 830 -37.74 -4.66 -15.33
CA ALA A 830 -36.63 -3.92 -15.95
C ALA A 830 -36.43 -2.47 -15.44
N CYS A 831 -37.28 -2.01 -14.52
CA CYS A 831 -37.39 -0.64 -14.04
C CYS A 831 -37.55 -0.59 -12.51
N ALA A 832 -37.14 0.52 -11.92
CA ALA A 832 -37.45 0.82 -10.51
C ALA A 832 -38.96 0.97 -10.31
N SER A 833 -39.44 0.69 -9.10
CA SER A 833 -40.87 0.74 -8.77
C SER A 833 -41.36 2.10 -8.28
N LEU A 834 -40.47 3.09 -8.18
CA LEU A 834 -40.68 4.34 -7.42
C LEU A 834 -41.73 5.28 -8.03
N ASP A 835 -42.15 5.02 -9.26
CA ASP A 835 -43.23 5.76 -9.91
C ASP A 835 -44.62 5.37 -9.39
N MET A 836 -44.80 4.11 -8.95
CA MET A 836 -46.09 3.56 -8.54
C MET A 836 -46.10 3.00 -7.11
N PHE A 837 -44.93 2.67 -6.55
CA PHE A 837 -44.78 1.99 -5.25
C PHE A 837 -43.63 2.59 -4.44
N LYS A 838 -43.62 2.38 -3.12
CA LYS A 838 -42.54 2.84 -2.23
C LYS A 838 -41.22 2.14 -2.49
N ASN A 839 -41.28 0.85 -2.83
CA ASN A 839 -40.13 -0.02 -3.10
C ASN A 839 -40.55 -1.23 -3.94
N TYR A 840 -39.60 -2.09 -4.29
CA TYR A 840 -39.90 -3.25 -5.15
C TYR A 840 -40.64 -4.34 -4.38
N GLU A 841 -40.44 -4.43 -3.06
CA GLU A 841 -41.10 -5.37 -2.18
C GLU A 841 -42.62 -5.14 -2.15
N GLU A 842 -43.06 -3.88 -2.09
CA GLU A 842 -44.48 -3.51 -2.21
C GLU A 842 -45.07 -3.93 -3.56
N ARG A 843 -44.39 -3.62 -4.68
CA ARG A 843 -44.81 -4.06 -6.02
C ARG A 843 -44.95 -5.58 -6.10
N GLY A 844 -43.97 -6.31 -5.58
CA GLY A 844 -43.98 -7.76 -5.56
C GLY A 844 -45.11 -8.36 -4.71
N ARG A 845 -45.42 -7.77 -3.55
CA ARG A 845 -46.55 -8.20 -2.70
C ARG A 845 -47.90 -7.95 -3.38
N VAL A 846 -48.07 -6.79 -4.02
CA VAL A 846 -49.28 -6.47 -4.76
C VAL A 846 -49.47 -7.43 -5.95
N PHE A 847 -48.40 -7.76 -6.66
CA PHE A 847 -48.45 -8.78 -7.72
C PHE A 847 -48.83 -10.16 -7.19
N ALA A 848 -48.24 -10.60 -6.07
CA ALA A 848 -48.58 -11.87 -5.46
C ALA A 848 -50.08 -11.94 -5.07
N GLN A 849 -50.60 -10.88 -4.43
CA GLN A 849 -52.02 -10.77 -4.08
C GLN A 849 -52.93 -10.79 -5.33
N ALA A 850 -52.54 -10.08 -6.38
CA ALA A 850 -53.29 -10.06 -7.64
C ALA A 850 -53.37 -11.45 -8.28
N VAL A 851 -52.28 -12.22 -8.24
CA VAL A 851 -52.23 -13.61 -8.74
C VAL A 851 -53.08 -14.54 -7.87
N GLU A 852 -53.10 -14.36 -6.55
CA GLU A 852 -53.96 -15.15 -5.66
C GLU A 852 -55.45 -14.93 -5.92
N CYS A 853 -55.85 -13.72 -6.31
CA CYS A 853 -57.25 -13.37 -6.63
C CYS A 853 -57.74 -13.85 -8.01
N LEU A 854 -56.90 -14.51 -8.83
CA LEU A 854 -57.33 -15.09 -10.11
C LEU A 854 -58.37 -16.20 -9.87
N SER A 855 -59.52 -16.04 -10.54
CA SER A 855 -60.75 -16.82 -10.38
C SER A 855 -60.74 -18.08 -11.23
#